data_AF-A0AAE0URX2-F1
#
_entry.id   AF-A0AAE0URX2-F1
#
_cell.length_a   1.000
_cell.length_b   1.000
_cell.length_c   1.000
_cell.angle_alpha   90.00
_cell.angle_beta   90.00
_cell.angle_gamma   90.00
#
_symmetry.space_group_name_H-M   'P 1'
#
loop_
_entity.id
_entity.type
_entity.pdbx_description
1 polymer ?
#
loop_
_entity_poly.entity_id
_entity_poly.type
_entity_poly.pdbx_seq_one_letter_code
_entity_poly.pdbx_strand_id
1 'polypeptide(L)'
;GKTITYTSMLLCGLLLIYCQMTPVGQDGNSLFLTGAQDIYVAEVMIEGNATMDVSGFVAEMIMPVTDTASIVEAEIIAVATYRKFPLISIIFLNKITSFFFFLKFQIIAMFFALKYISCVLAHNSGQNFVVTLNATFRSFKVQDIITKIRTTYTYITDMNVTSEGLVAMEIPIGRVCYYSQYILNCSTDETMETCTWRISYPGQYPQTIGVGTEVIHLPCSNQTAISLLNIRANWAGTYTCLLTNGSVSHTATGLLEVAPLPEKVNVTSVPQTADCSVGTSTSVTVSCSIFPSPENYTVTINDLPAQRSVTSQLVNYTISLPIDCTTVTIPSVTAFCQIKNSLSQIVVMNTTIQIIYPGEPFCLEENGWPKTKGGETATTLCTEIGRVGNMERMCNGTVWAVPVDLCIKESLNILLSISSDFEKGIGATTEGAIAIFDGLKNSTSTGNSYGDVMATVSVLTTMSSASTRVSLTDSLLPNFIDSASSLLNTSWSSGNTQRDYNVATTYLSSVEQLVKNIQVNSSEGHNASNIQLQICRNNSVCNKTVFNVEVELNSTSSVVKTMGMQGMAERLPKGIYQHSVFASVVVTAVVEGNGSINIKMHYQIPENYSAGNTASCIYWDTTENKWSKVGCDLVKCSANMSFCECTHLTSFSMLLSKTPINLPFLDQITYIGLGISICSLIVFLIIEFLVWNAVVKSNLSHFRHMSLVNIALCLLIADCAFIASSFPNILNDTLCLILTLAKHFFFLGMFFWMLCLSMMLLHQLIFVFNPLRKSVYMPLAIIVGYVFPTMVVGVTYLYYNKRKDVTYYNRASCWLTYASSMRGSLYAFLLPIGFIVFANLCSMVVVLSTLLKPAATENTQKDQKEAAKSVVKVIVFLTPVFGGTWVLGLFVFLMEDNTITKVIINYAFTIVNSLQGLFILLTGCFGEKRVWFFLSSY
;
A
#
# COMPACT_ATOMS: atom_id res chain seq x y z
N GLY A 1 40.54 -35.19 34.09
CA GLY A 1 41.33 -36.35 33.61
C GLY A 1 40.90 -37.61 34.35
N LYS A 2 41.43 -38.78 33.98
CA LYS A 2 41.51 -40.10 34.68
C LYS A 2 40.51 -40.32 35.86
N THR A 3 39.55 -41.26 35.86
CA THR A 3 39.62 -42.75 35.72
C THR A 3 40.63 -43.38 36.70
N ILE A 4 40.44 -44.51 37.41
CA ILE A 4 39.50 -45.67 37.38
C ILE A 4 39.12 -46.02 38.87
N THR A 5 38.05 -46.74 39.25
CA THR A 5 37.84 -48.22 39.28
C THR A 5 36.42 -48.50 39.88
N TYR A 6 35.54 -49.47 39.60
CA TYR A 6 35.46 -50.82 38.96
C TYR A 6 35.46 -52.08 39.87
N THR A 7 34.27 -52.57 40.31
CA THR A 7 33.90 -54.00 40.60
C THR A 7 32.39 -54.13 40.93
N SER A 8 31.61 -55.16 40.53
CA SER A 8 31.79 -56.19 39.49
C SER A 8 30.53 -57.07 39.29
N MET A 9 30.25 -57.46 38.04
CA MET A 9 29.44 -58.62 37.58
C MET A 9 27.90 -58.60 37.79
N LEU A 10 27.06 -59.16 36.90
CA LEU A 10 27.33 -59.99 35.70
C LEU A 10 26.52 -59.56 34.44
N LEU A 11 25.76 -60.48 33.81
CA LEU A 11 25.18 -60.46 32.44
C LEU A 11 23.70 -60.95 32.51
N CYS A 12 22.81 -60.88 31.51
CA CYS A 12 22.81 -60.40 30.10
C CYS A 12 21.34 -60.05 29.68
N GLY A 13 21.03 -59.48 28.50
CA GLY A 13 21.91 -58.88 27.49
C GLY A 13 21.22 -58.50 26.17
N LEU A 14 21.75 -57.46 25.52
CA LEU A 14 21.74 -57.10 24.07
C LEU A 14 20.40 -56.93 23.27
N LEU A 15 20.26 -55.97 22.34
CA LEU A 15 20.95 -54.67 22.17
C LEU A 15 20.14 -53.67 21.29
N LEU A 16 20.38 -52.38 21.57
CA LEU A 16 20.13 -51.09 20.88
C LEU A 16 20.18 -51.12 19.32
N ILE A 17 19.29 -50.44 18.57
CA ILE A 17 19.20 -48.99 18.23
C ILE A 17 20.40 -48.42 17.43
N TYR A 18 20.19 -47.96 16.17
CA TYR A 18 20.37 -46.54 15.76
C TYR A 18 19.89 -46.19 14.32
N CYS A 19 19.68 -44.89 14.05
CA CYS A 19 19.61 -44.24 12.73
C CYS A 19 21.01 -44.26 12.03
N GLN A 20 21.25 -43.81 10.79
CA GLN A 20 20.78 -42.61 10.08
C GLN A 20 21.33 -42.58 8.63
N MET A 21 20.84 -41.63 7.81
CA MET A 21 21.43 -41.08 6.56
C MET A 21 21.24 -41.82 5.20
N THR A 22 20.72 -41.02 4.27
CA THR A 22 20.81 -41.05 2.79
C THR A 22 22.26 -40.72 2.33
N PRO A 23 22.69 -40.74 1.02
CA PRO A 23 21.91 -40.32 -0.16
C PRO A 23 22.33 -40.80 -1.60
N VAL A 24 21.70 -40.18 -2.62
CA VAL A 24 22.10 -40.01 -4.07
C VAL A 24 22.25 -41.27 -4.96
N GLY A 25 21.73 -41.21 -6.20
CA GLY A 25 22.49 -41.75 -7.35
C GLY A 25 21.80 -42.47 -8.53
N GLN A 26 20.98 -41.76 -9.33
CA GLN A 26 20.88 -41.85 -10.82
C GLN A 26 20.59 -43.16 -11.62
N ASP A 27 20.05 -42.91 -12.82
CA ASP A 27 20.09 -43.67 -14.09
C ASP A 27 19.41 -45.05 -14.26
N GLY A 28 18.87 -45.29 -15.47
CA GLY A 28 18.89 -46.63 -16.09
C GLY A 28 17.58 -47.20 -16.65
N ASN A 29 17.37 -47.05 -17.97
CA ASN A 29 16.31 -47.72 -18.76
C ASN A 29 16.28 -49.27 -18.64
N SER A 30 15.08 -49.86 -18.82
CA SER A 30 14.74 -51.19 -19.41
C SER A 30 15.75 -52.35 -19.36
N LEU A 31 15.36 -53.59 -19.02
CA LEU A 31 14.33 -54.35 -19.76
C LEU A 31 13.75 -55.55 -18.93
N PHE A 32 12.77 -56.23 -19.54
CA PHE A 32 11.89 -57.28 -19.01
C PHE A 32 12.51 -58.65 -18.63
N LEU A 33 11.70 -59.40 -17.86
CA LEU A 33 11.56 -60.87 -17.75
C LEU A 33 12.60 -61.69 -16.97
N THR A 34 12.23 -62.06 -15.74
CA THR A 34 11.81 -63.44 -15.39
C THR A 34 11.17 -63.45 -13.98
N GLY A 35 10.02 -64.09 -13.73
CA GLY A 35 9.04 -64.72 -14.64
C GLY A 35 7.89 -65.39 -13.88
N ALA A 36 6.83 -65.80 -14.60
CA ALA A 36 5.66 -66.58 -14.15
C ALA A 36 4.73 -65.90 -13.10
N GLN A 37 3.40 -66.01 -13.17
CA GLN A 37 2.53 -66.70 -14.14
C GLN A 37 1.11 -66.09 -14.10
N ASP A 38 0.46 -65.90 -15.26
CA ASP A 38 -0.98 -65.66 -15.34
C ASP A 38 -1.74 -66.99 -15.43
N ILE A 39 -2.89 -67.12 -14.74
CA ILE A 39 -4.15 -67.78 -15.19
C ILE A 39 -5.23 -67.75 -14.06
N TYR A 40 -6.47 -68.03 -14.42
CA TYR A 40 -7.72 -67.63 -13.75
C TYR A 40 -8.43 -68.72 -12.92
N VAL A 41 -9.28 -68.25 -11.99
CA VAL A 41 -10.58 -68.82 -11.54
C VAL A 41 -10.61 -70.18 -10.82
N ALA A 42 -11.30 -70.19 -9.68
CA ALA A 42 -12.16 -71.29 -9.24
C ALA A 42 -13.37 -70.72 -8.46
N GLU A 43 -14.57 -71.23 -8.71
CA GLU A 43 -15.76 -70.94 -7.89
C GLU A 43 -15.76 -71.76 -6.59
N VAL A 44 -16.53 -71.28 -5.60
CA VAL A 44 -17.19 -72.15 -4.63
C VAL A 44 -18.65 -71.74 -4.55
N MET A 45 -19.52 -72.42 -5.30
CA MET A 45 -20.92 -72.48 -4.94
C MET A 45 -21.07 -73.28 -3.65
N ILE A 46 -22.03 -72.90 -2.81
CA ILE A 46 -22.71 -73.86 -1.94
C ILE A 46 -24.08 -74.09 -2.59
N GLU A 47 -24.27 -75.27 -3.13
CA GLU A 47 -25.55 -75.71 -3.68
C GLU A 47 -26.63 -75.73 -2.59
N GLY A 48 -27.86 -75.39 -2.96
CA GLY A 48 -29.01 -75.76 -2.14
C GLY A 48 -29.29 -77.25 -2.29
N ASN A 49 -29.11 -78.04 -1.24
CA ASN A 49 -29.80 -79.32 -1.09
C ASN A 49 -30.73 -79.25 0.13
N ALA A 50 -31.86 -79.95 0.05
CA ALA A 50 -33.07 -79.65 0.81
C ALA A 50 -33.43 -80.72 1.85
N THR A 51 -34.67 -80.65 2.37
CA THR A 51 -35.29 -81.48 3.42
C THR A 51 -34.78 -81.17 4.84
N MET A 52 -35.61 -81.22 5.90
CA MET A 52 -37.03 -81.59 6.02
C MET A 52 -37.64 -80.69 7.14
N ASP A 53 -38.77 -79.99 6.91
CA ASP A 53 -40.13 -80.35 7.43
C ASP A 53 -40.30 -80.02 8.96
N VAL A 54 -41.46 -79.82 9.59
CA VAL A 54 -42.88 -80.09 9.28
C VAL A 54 -43.79 -78.97 9.85
N SER A 55 -45.01 -78.85 9.29
CA SER A 55 -46.25 -78.43 9.98
C SER A 55 -46.16 -77.32 11.04
N GLY A 56 -45.87 -76.08 10.62
CA GLY A 56 -45.89 -74.90 11.50
C GLY A 56 -46.97 -73.88 11.15
N PHE A 57 -46.83 -73.20 10.01
CA PHE A 57 -47.43 -71.88 9.77
C PHE A 57 -48.08 -71.70 8.38
N VAL A 58 -48.67 -72.75 7.82
CA VAL A 58 -49.56 -72.62 6.64
C VAL A 58 -51.00 -72.77 7.09
N ALA A 59 -51.65 -71.64 7.35
CA ALA A 59 -53.10 -71.55 7.53
C ALA A 59 -53.58 -70.16 7.09
N GLU A 60 -54.36 -70.13 6.00
CA GLU A 60 -55.34 -69.07 5.65
C GLU A 60 -54.77 -67.66 5.29
N MET A 61 -55.32 -66.89 4.33
CA MET A 61 -56.28 -67.16 3.24
C MET A 61 -56.11 -66.11 2.11
N ILE A 62 -56.32 -66.54 0.86
CA ILE A 62 -57.15 -65.95 -0.23
C ILE A 62 -57.16 -64.40 -0.44
N MET A 63 -56.98 -63.98 -1.71
CA MET A 63 -57.10 -62.59 -2.24
C MET A 63 -58.59 -62.14 -2.40
N PRO A 64 -58.94 -60.95 -2.97
CA PRO A 64 -58.22 -59.69 -3.16
C PRO A 64 -58.98 -58.45 -2.59
N VAL A 65 -58.34 -57.28 -2.50
CA VAL A 65 -59.05 -55.98 -2.43
C VAL A 65 -58.32 -54.94 -3.29
N THR A 66 -59.09 -54.08 -3.97
CA THR A 66 -58.64 -52.97 -4.82
C THR A 66 -58.33 -51.70 -4.02
N ASP A 67 -57.32 -50.96 -4.48
CA ASP A 67 -57.14 -49.49 -4.37
C ASP A 67 -57.95 -48.73 -3.28
N THR A 68 -57.27 -48.30 -2.21
CA THR A 68 -57.16 -46.86 -1.84
C THR A 68 -56.39 -46.62 -0.53
N ALA A 69 -55.53 -45.58 -0.57
CA ALA A 69 -55.15 -44.72 0.56
C ALA A 69 -54.43 -45.30 1.82
N SER A 70 -54.12 -44.36 2.73
CA SER A 70 -53.47 -44.50 4.06
C SER A 70 -51.95 -44.70 4.09
N ILE A 71 -51.36 -44.16 5.16
CA ILE A 71 -49.93 -44.16 5.49
C ILE A 71 -49.75 -45.07 6.70
N VAL A 72 -48.74 -45.94 6.68
CA VAL A 72 -48.30 -46.70 7.87
C VAL A 72 -46.80 -46.42 8.10
N GLU A 73 -46.38 -46.55 9.35
CA GLU A 73 -45.12 -46.04 9.89
C GLU A 73 -43.90 -46.90 9.53
N ALA A 74 -42.71 -46.30 9.61
CA ALA A 74 -41.43 -47.00 9.52
C ALA A 74 -40.46 -46.40 10.57
N GLU A 75 -40.09 -47.19 11.58
CA GLU A 75 -39.18 -46.76 12.64
C GLU A 75 -37.72 -47.07 12.22
N ILE A 76 -36.91 -46.02 12.08
CA ILE A 76 -35.48 -46.13 11.72
C ILE A 76 -34.64 -45.89 12.98
N ILE A 77 -33.58 -46.68 13.19
CA ILE A 77 -32.76 -46.61 14.40
C ILE A 77 -31.28 -46.43 14.03
N ALA A 78 -30.65 -45.40 14.60
CA ALA A 78 -29.27 -44.99 14.33
C ALA A 78 -28.53 -44.62 15.61
N VAL A 79 -27.19 -44.53 15.56
CA VAL A 79 -26.29 -44.50 16.73
C VAL A 79 -25.46 -43.20 16.76
N ALA A 80 -25.19 -42.68 17.96
CA ALA A 80 -24.90 -41.26 18.18
C ALA A 80 -23.49 -40.87 18.67
N THR A 81 -23.13 -39.61 18.40
CA THR A 81 -21.92 -38.90 18.84
C THR A 81 -22.00 -38.40 20.29
N TYR A 82 -21.14 -38.89 21.19
CA TYR A 82 -21.00 -38.40 22.57
C TYR A 82 -19.99 -37.24 22.73
N ARG A 83 -20.16 -36.42 23.77
CA ARG A 83 -19.15 -35.48 24.30
C ARG A 83 -19.07 -35.53 25.84
N LYS A 84 -17.92 -35.14 26.42
CA LYS A 84 -17.57 -35.35 27.85
C LYS A 84 -18.21 -34.36 28.83
N PHE A 85 -18.40 -34.81 30.07
CA PHE A 85 -18.42 -34.01 31.31
C PHE A 85 -17.22 -34.36 32.22
N PRO A 86 -16.82 -33.50 33.18
CA PRO A 86 -15.65 -33.71 34.05
C PRO A 86 -15.97 -34.22 35.47
N LEU A 87 -14.96 -34.85 36.09
CA LEU A 87 -14.71 -34.99 37.55
C LEU A 87 -15.84 -35.47 38.49
N ILE A 88 -15.71 -36.71 38.97
CA ILE A 88 -15.43 -37.06 40.39
C ILE A 88 -14.98 -38.54 40.46
N SER A 89 -14.20 -38.90 41.48
CA SER A 89 -13.55 -40.22 41.61
C SER A 89 -14.38 -41.27 42.35
N ILE A 90 -14.18 -42.57 42.04
CA ILE A 90 -14.00 -43.68 43.03
C ILE A 90 -13.64 -45.03 42.33
N ILE A 91 -12.42 -45.49 42.65
CA ILE A 91 -11.92 -46.87 42.90
C ILE A 91 -13.03 -47.96 43.08
N PHE A 92 -12.99 -49.21 42.56
CA PHE A 92 -11.92 -50.04 41.99
C PHE A 92 -12.46 -51.27 41.20
N LEU A 93 -11.57 -51.88 40.37
CA LEU A 93 -11.49 -53.29 39.93
C LEU A 93 -12.62 -54.05 39.16
N ASN A 94 -12.13 -54.72 38.10
CA ASN A 94 -12.51 -56.03 37.53
C ASN A 94 -13.70 -56.19 36.55
N LYS A 95 -13.41 -56.95 35.47
CA LYS A 95 -14.30 -57.52 34.44
C LYS A 95 -15.36 -56.57 33.84
N ILE A 96 -14.97 -55.81 32.82
CA ILE A 96 -15.92 -55.23 31.86
C ILE A 96 -16.18 -56.24 30.73
N THR A 97 -17.37 -56.82 30.73
CA THR A 97 -17.99 -57.42 29.53
C THR A 97 -18.41 -56.31 28.57
N SER A 98 -17.93 -56.33 27.33
CA SER A 98 -18.39 -55.39 26.30
C SER A 98 -19.87 -55.60 25.99
N PHE A 99 -20.70 -54.59 26.31
CA PHE A 99 -22.13 -54.59 26.02
C PHE A 99 -22.37 -54.42 24.51
N PHE A 100 -22.60 -55.54 23.81
CA PHE A 100 -23.16 -55.52 22.46
C PHE A 100 -24.69 -55.41 22.53
N PHE A 101 -25.22 -54.22 22.28
CA PHE A 101 -26.67 -54.00 22.22
C PHE A 101 -27.18 -54.27 20.79
N PHE A 102 -27.41 -55.55 20.47
CA PHE A 102 -28.06 -55.94 19.22
C PHE A 102 -29.57 -55.69 19.30
N LEU A 103 -30.09 -54.77 18.48
CA LEU A 103 -31.54 -54.64 18.30
C LEU A 103 -32.03 -55.68 17.28
N LYS A 104 -33.05 -56.45 17.67
CA LYS A 104 -33.54 -57.61 16.93
C LYS A 104 -34.66 -57.23 15.96
N PHE A 105 -34.29 -56.77 14.77
CA PHE A 105 -35.26 -56.48 13.70
C PHE A 105 -35.81 -57.77 13.07
N GLN A 106 -37.13 -57.79 12.82
CA GLN A 106 -37.83 -58.91 12.20
C GLN A 106 -39.06 -58.40 11.42
N ILE A 107 -38.94 -58.23 10.10
CA ILE A 107 -40.01 -58.21 9.07
C ILE A 107 -39.34 -58.17 7.67
N ILE A 108 -40.08 -58.50 6.62
CA ILE A 108 -39.57 -59.09 5.36
C ILE A 108 -39.74 -58.16 4.14
N ALA A 109 -38.80 -58.26 3.18
CA ALA A 109 -38.93 -57.91 1.74
C ALA A 109 -38.98 -56.45 1.23
N MET A 110 -38.41 -55.44 1.91
CA MET A 110 -38.13 -54.12 1.26
C MET A 110 -36.67 -53.63 1.33
N PHE A 111 -35.81 -54.24 2.15
CA PHE A 111 -34.42 -53.80 2.34
C PHE A 111 -33.43 -54.82 1.76
N PHE A 112 -32.97 -54.58 0.53
CA PHE A 112 -31.87 -55.35 -0.06
C PHE A 112 -30.53 -54.78 0.42
N ALA A 113 -29.83 -55.56 1.25
CA ALA A 113 -28.49 -55.30 1.78
C ALA A 113 -28.30 -53.97 2.56
N LEU A 114 -28.45 -54.05 3.89
CA LEU A 114 -27.95 -53.02 4.80
C LEU A 114 -26.42 -53.15 4.94
N LYS A 115 -25.66 -52.11 4.58
CA LYS A 115 -24.18 -52.19 4.49
C LYS A 115 -23.52 -51.25 5.49
N TYR A 116 -22.84 -51.83 6.47
CA TYR A 116 -22.01 -51.11 7.45
C TYR A 116 -20.69 -50.66 6.80
N ILE A 117 -20.26 -49.42 7.04
CA ILE A 117 -19.12 -48.82 6.33
C ILE A 117 -17.90 -48.60 7.25
N SER A 118 -18.03 -47.85 8.36
CA SER A 118 -16.94 -47.75 9.37
C SER A 118 -17.41 -47.12 10.70
N CYS A 119 -16.52 -47.16 11.70
CA CYS A 119 -16.56 -46.26 12.87
C CYS A 119 -15.24 -45.48 12.92
N VAL A 120 -15.31 -44.16 13.11
CA VAL A 120 -14.13 -43.28 13.17
C VAL A 120 -13.86 -42.86 14.62
N LEU A 121 -12.76 -43.33 15.20
CA LEU A 121 -12.33 -42.96 16.55
C LEU A 121 -11.52 -41.65 16.56
N ALA A 122 -12.22 -40.52 16.46
CA ALA A 122 -11.63 -39.18 16.64
C ALA A 122 -12.58 -38.24 17.41
N HIS A 123 -12.58 -38.37 18.74
CA HIS A 123 -13.23 -37.49 19.74
C HIS A 123 -14.77 -37.26 19.71
N ASN A 124 -15.48 -37.52 18.61
CA ASN A 124 -16.95 -37.62 18.55
C ASN A 124 -17.33 -38.99 17.91
N SER A 125 -18.25 -39.75 18.52
CA SER A 125 -18.55 -41.14 18.13
C SER A 125 -19.61 -41.31 17.02
N GLY A 126 -19.33 -40.86 15.80
CA GLY A 126 -20.27 -40.99 14.68
C GLY A 126 -20.41 -42.43 14.16
N GLN A 127 -21.61 -42.78 13.69
CA GLN A 127 -21.86 -44.02 12.93
C GLN A 127 -22.68 -43.71 11.66
N ASN A 128 -22.11 -44.05 10.51
CA ASN A 128 -22.76 -43.92 9.21
C ASN A 128 -23.17 -45.31 8.72
N PHE A 129 -24.40 -45.44 8.22
CA PHE A 129 -24.98 -46.66 7.67
C PHE A 129 -25.60 -46.35 6.31
N VAL A 130 -25.50 -47.28 5.36
CA VAL A 130 -26.10 -47.14 4.02
C VAL A 130 -27.12 -48.24 3.80
N VAL A 131 -28.26 -47.86 3.23
CA VAL A 131 -29.45 -48.68 3.06
C VAL A 131 -29.97 -48.49 1.64
N THR A 132 -29.99 -49.55 0.84
CA THR A 132 -30.58 -49.50 -0.50
C THR A 132 -32.10 -49.71 -0.41
N LEU A 133 -32.85 -48.73 -0.92
CA LEU A 133 -34.30 -48.74 -1.02
C LEU A 133 -34.72 -48.84 -2.49
N ASN A 134 -35.74 -49.64 -2.79
CA ASN A 134 -36.33 -49.76 -4.13
C ASN A 134 -37.77 -49.18 -4.16
N ALA A 135 -37.97 -48.07 -3.46
CA ALA A 135 -39.25 -47.38 -3.34
C ALA A 135 -39.03 -45.89 -3.09
N THR A 136 -39.89 -45.03 -3.64
CA THR A 136 -39.89 -43.59 -3.37
C THR A 136 -40.54 -43.30 -2.01
N PHE A 137 -40.09 -42.25 -1.33
CA PHE A 137 -40.63 -41.83 -0.04
C PHE A 137 -40.82 -40.31 -0.01
N ARG A 138 -41.71 -39.85 0.89
CA ARG A 138 -42.02 -38.43 1.10
C ARG A 138 -41.12 -37.87 2.20
N SER A 139 -40.39 -36.78 1.94
CA SER A 139 -39.34 -36.26 2.85
C SER A 139 -39.88 -35.89 4.21
N PHE A 140 -41.05 -35.26 4.27
CA PHE A 140 -41.68 -34.87 5.52
C PHE A 140 -41.96 -36.06 6.45
N LYS A 141 -42.17 -37.27 5.92
CA LYS A 141 -42.33 -38.50 6.73
C LYS A 141 -41.00 -38.89 7.37
N VAL A 142 -39.91 -38.87 6.60
CA VAL A 142 -38.57 -39.17 7.13
C VAL A 142 -38.15 -38.10 8.13
N GLN A 143 -38.51 -36.83 7.91
CA GLN A 143 -38.29 -35.75 8.87
C GLN A 143 -39.12 -35.92 10.16
N ASP A 144 -40.39 -36.35 10.09
CA ASP A 144 -41.21 -36.72 11.26
C ASP A 144 -40.58 -37.88 12.03
N ILE A 145 -40.12 -38.93 11.33
CA ILE A 145 -39.39 -40.07 11.92
C ILE A 145 -38.11 -39.59 12.64
N ILE A 146 -37.24 -38.81 11.97
CA ILE A 146 -36.04 -38.21 12.59
C ILE A 146 -36.40 -37.37 13.81
N THR A 147 -37.49 -36.60 13.75
CA THR A 147 -37.95 -35.74 14.86
C THR A 147 -38.45 -36.57 16.04
N LYS A 148 -39.26 -37.61 15.80
CA LYS A 148 -39.72 -38.58 16.82
C LYS A 148 -38.54 -39.32 17.48
N ILE A 149 -37.54 -39.71 16.70
CA ILE A 149 -36.32 -40.33 17.22
C ILE A 149 -35.56 -39.34 18.11
N ARG A 150 -35.38 -38.09 17.66
CA ARG A 150 -34.65 -37.04 18.40
C ARG A 150 -35.36 -36.60 19.70
N THR A 151 -36.69 -36.62 19.74
CA THR A 151 -37.46 -36.34 20.97
C THR A 151 -37.52 -37.53 21.93
N THR A 152 -37.59 -38.76 21.42
CA THR A 152 -37.59 -39.99 22.23
C THR A 152 -36.22 -40.27 22.85
N TYR A 153 -35.15 -40.02 22.08
CA TYR A 153 -33.77 -40.34 22.45
C TYR A 153 -32.94 -39.07 22.54
N THR A 154 -33.09 -38.32 23.64
CA THR A 154 -32.50 -36.98 23.87
C THR A 154 -30.97 -36.92 23.88
N TYR A 155 -30.28 -38.07 23.77
CA TYR A 155 -28.83 -38.16 23.58
C TYR A 155 -28.40 -38.11 22.10
N ILE A 156 -29.33 -38.18 21.15
CA ILE A 156 -29.05 -38.07 19.71
C ILE A 156 -29.00 -36.58 19.35
N THR A 157 -27.78 -36.02 19.36
CA THR A 157 -27.54 -34.59 19.11
C THR A 157 -27.81 -34.16 17.67
N ASP A 158 -27.55 -35.06 16.72
CA ASP A 158 -27.75 -34.83 15.29
C ASP A 158 -28.06 -36.16 14.60
N MET A 159 -28.84 -36.10 13.52
CA MET A 159 -29.17 -37.21 12.64
C MET A 159 -29.66 -36.63 11.33
N ASN A 160 -28.92 -36.87 10.24
CA ASN A 160 -29.28 -36.42 8.90
C ASN A 160 -29.28 -37.60 7.94
N VAL A 161 -30.19 -37.58 6.96
CA VAL A 161 -30.37 -38.62 5.95
C VAL A 161 -30.08 -38.03 4.58
N THR A 162 -29.20 -38.68 3.82
CA THR A 162 -28.92 -38.35 2.42
C THR A 162 -29.29 -39.52 1.53
N SER A 163 -30.09 -39.29 0.49
CA SER A 163 -30.47 -40.30 -0.49
C SER A 163 -30.03 -39.92 -1.90
N GLU A 164 -29.51 -40.89 -2.63
CA GLU A 164 -29.23 -40.80 -4.06
C GLU A 164 -30.46 -41.24 -4.88
N GLY A 165 -30.60 -40.77 -6.11
CA GLY A 165 -31.63 -41.23 -7.06
C GLY A 165 -33.04 -40.61 -6.93
N LEU A 166 -33.31 -39.79 -5.90
CA LEU A 166 -34.55 -39.00 -5.79
C LEU A 166 -34.43 -37.58 -6.38
N VAL A 167 -33.30 -37.27 -7.03
CA VAL A 167 -33.05 -36.05 -7.80
C VAL A 167 -32.56 -36.46 -9.19
N ALA A 168 -33.16 -35.90 -10.23
CA ALA A 168 -32.62 -35.96 -11.58
C ALA A 168 -31.66 -34.78 -11.80
N MET A 169 -30.55 -35.02 -12.50
CA MET A 169 -29.55 -34.01 -12.84
C MET A 169 -29.32 -34.00 -14.35
N GLU A 170 -29.26 -32.81 -14.94
CA GLU A 170 -28.96 -32.59 -16.36
C GLU A 170 -27.62 -31.86 -16.49
N ILE A 171 -26.62 -32.54 -17.07
CA ILE A 171 -25.28 -32.02 -17.37
C ILE A 171 -24.94 -32.41 -18.83
N PRO A 172 -24.22 -31.55 -19.60
CA PRO A 172 -23.78 -31.86 -20.95
C PRO A 172 -23.03 -33.20 -21.07
N ILE A 173 -23.34 -33.98 -22.11
CA ILE A 173 -22.70 -35.27 -22.35
C ILE A 173 -21.42 -35.07 -23.17
N GLY A 174 -20.29 -35.45 -22.59
CA GLY A 174 -18.96 -35.33 -23.19
C GLY A 174 -18.32 -33.95 -23.01
N ARG A 175 -17.21 -33.72 -23.70
CA ARG A 175 -16.38 -32.52 -23.53
C ARG A 175 -17.05 -31.26 -24.07
N VAL A 176 -17.19 -30.25 -23.20
CA VAL A 176 -17.61 -28.90 -23.59
C VAL A 176 -16.43 -28.02 -24.01
N CYS A 177 -16.74 -27.02 -24.85
CA CYS A 177 -15.80 -25.99 -25.27
C CYS A 177 -15.36 -25.08 -24.11
N TYR A 178 -14.11 -24.64 -24.14
CA TYR A 178 -13.59 -23.55 -23.32
C TYR A 178 -14.27 -22.21 -23.68
N TYR A 179 -14.41 -21.28 -22.72
CA TYR A 179 -15.20 -20.03 -22.85
C TYR A 179 -16.69 -20.24 -23.21
N SER A 180 -17.23 -21.45 -23.06
CA SER A 180 -18.65 -21.74 -23.34
C SER A 180 -19.58 -21.39 -22.17
N GLN A 181 -20.89 -21.42 -22.44
CA GLN A 181 -21.95 -21.20 -21.46
C GLN A 181 -22.88 -22.41 -21.42
N TYR A 182 -23.18 -22.92 -20.23
CA TYR A 182 -24.12 -24.02 -20.04
C TYR A 182 -24.88 -23.86 -18.72
N ILE A 183 -26.13 -24.30 -18.71
CA ILE A 183 -26.95 -24.40 -17.50
C ILE A 183 -26.95 -25.86 -17.06
N LEU A 184 -26.65 -26.11 -15.79
CA LEU A 184 -26.75 -27.43 -15.16
C LEU A 184 -28.01 -27.45 -14.30
N ASN A 185 -28.94 -28.37 -14.55
CA ASN A 185 -30.22 -28.45 -13.84
C ASN A 185 -30.22 -29.60 -12.83
N CYS A 186 -30.94 -29.42 -11.72
CA CYS A 186 -31.40 -30.51 -10.86
C CYS A 186 -32.89 -30.34 -10.51
N SER A 187 -33.62 -31.44 -10.51
CA SER A 187 -35.07 -31.48 -10.25
C SER A 187 -35.47 -32.66 -9.39
N THR A 188 -36.56 -32.50 -8.64
CA THR A 188 -37.17 -33.54 -7.79
C THR A 188 -38.68 -33.33 -7.68
N ASP A 189 -39.39 -34.33 -7.16
CA ASP A 189 -40.86 -34.34 -7.06
C ASP A 189 -41.40 -33.55 -5.85
N GLU A 190 -40.53 -32.93 -5.05
CA GLU A 190 -40.87 -32.26 -3.79
C GLU A 190 -40.22 -30.87 -3.67
N THR A 191 -40.94 -29.92 -3.08
CA THR A 191 -40.38 -28.60 -2.76
C THR A 191 -39.40 -28.68 -1.59
N MET A 192 -38.18 -28.19 -1.79
CA MET A 192 -37.08 -28.25 -0.84
C MET A 192 -36.81 -26.88 -0.23
N GLU A 193 -36.26 -26.85 0.99
CA GLU A 193 -36.00 -25.61 1.73
C GLU A 193 -34.69 -24.93 1.29
N THR A 194 -33.64 -25.72 1.03
CA THR A 194 -32.37 -25.20 0.51
C THR A 194 -31.79 -26.08 -0.59
N CYS A 195 -31.08 -25.44 -1.53
CA CYS A 195 -30.46 -26.08 -2.68
C CYS A 195 -28.99 -25.67 -2.74
N THR A 196 -28.09 -26.60 -2.43
CA THR A 196 -26.63 -26.38 -2.45
C THR A 196 -26.03 -27.06 -3.68
N TRP A 197 -25.15 -26.36 -4.39
CA TRP A 197 -24.31 -26.94 -5.44
C TRP A 197 -22.87 -27.04 -4.96
N ARG A 198 -22.17 -28.11 -5.33
CA ARG A 198 -20.75 -28.34 -5.04
C ARG A 198 -20.02 -28.82 -6.28
N ILE A 199 -18.76 -28.42 -6.42
CA ILE A 199 -17.80 -29.00 -7.37
C ILE A 199 -16.74 -29.79 -6.60
N SER A 200 -16.26 -30.88 -7.16
CA SER A 200 -15.21 -31.71 -6.57
C SER A 200 -14.21 -32.16 -7.63
N TYR A 201 -12.95 -32.22 -7.22
CA TYR A 201 -11.81 -32.61 -8.06
C TYR A 201 -11.17 -33.88 -7.49
N PRO A 202 -10.53 -34.74 -8.31
CA PRO A 202 -9.90 -35.97 -7.83
C PRO A 202 -8.90 -35.70 -6.69
N GLY A 203 -9.14 -36.32 -5.53
CA GLY A 203 -8.29 -36.19 -4.35
C GLY A 203 -8.48 -34.90 -3.53
N GLN A 204 -9.46 -34.04 -3.86
CA GLN A 204 -9.77 -32.83 -3.11
C GLN A 204 -11.13 -32.91 -2.41
N TYR A 205 -11.33 -32.10 -1.36
CA TYR A 205 -12.63 -31.95 -0.71
C TYR A 205 -13.60 -31.17 -1.61
N PRO A 206 -14.90 -31.53 -1.66
CA PRO A 206 -15.90 -30.79 -2.43
C PRO A 206 -16.03 -29.34 -1.94
N GLN A 207 -15.98 -28.39 -2.87
CA GLN A 207 -16.17 -26.96 -2.60
C GLN A 207 -17.59 -26.54 -2.98
N THR A 208 -18.25 -25.75 -2.13
CA THR A 208 -19.57 -25.17 -2.43
C THR A 208 -19.45 -24.13 -3.54
N ILE A 209 -20.33 -24.21 -4.53
CA ILE A 209 -20.50 -23.19 -5.57
C ILE A 209 -21.47 -22.14 -5.03
N GLY A 210 -21.07 -20.87 -5.13
CA GLY A 210 -21.91 -19.71 -4.84
C GLY A 210 -21.97 -18.76 -6.04
N VAL A 211 -22.71 -17.66 -5.88
CA VAL A 211 -22.85 -16.63 -6.92
C VAL A 211 -21.52 -15.90 -7.11
N GLY A 212 -21.06 -15.77 -8.36
CA GLY A 212 -19.79 -15.12 -8.70
C GLY A 212 -19.81 -14.44 -10.06
N THR A 213 -18.63 -14.14 -10.63
CA THR A 213 -18.52 -13.55 -11.98
C THR A 213 -18.80 -14.55 -13.10
N GLU A 214 -18.63 -15.85 -12.84
CA GLU A 214 -18.81 -16.90 -13.85
C GLU A 214 -19.99 -17.84 -13.54
N VAL A 215 -20.71 -17.64 -12.42
CA VAL A 215 -21.89 -18.45 -12.05
C VAL A 215 -23.05 -17.61 -11.50
N ILE A 216 -24.24 -17.89 -12.04
CA ILE A 216 -25.53 -17.42 -11.51
C ILE A 216 -26.34 -18.63 -11.01
N HIS A 217 -26.91 -18.53 -9.81
CA HIS A 217 -27.87 -19.50 -9.28
C HIS A 217 -29.30 -19.14 -9.68
N LEU A 218 -30.08 -20.13 -10.10
CA LEU A 218 -31.54 -20.02 -10.26
C LEU A 218 -32.26 -20.37 -8.93
N PRO A 219 -33.48 -19.85 -8.70
CA PRO A 219 -34.19 -20.02 -7.43
C PRO A 219 -34.36 -21.49 -6.99
N CYS A 220 -34.18 -21.75 -5.70
CA CYS A 220 -34.46 -23.06 -5.11
C CYS A 220 -35.97 -23.29 -4.97
N SER A 221 -36.44 -24.48 -5.34
CA SER A 221 -37.85 -24.88 -5.28
C SER A 221 -37.95 -26.42 -5.24
N ASN A 222 -38.77 -27.04 -6.09
CA ASN A 222 -38.59 -28.45 -6.49
C ASN A 222 -37.58 -28.60 -7.65
N GLN A 223 -37.11 -27.48 -8.20
CA GLN A 223 -36.01 -27.40 -9.16
C GLN A 223 -34.95 -26.40 -8.68
N THR A 224 -33.72 -26.59 -9.11
CA THR A 224 -32.59 -25.68 -8.93
C THR A 224 -31.64 -25.81 -10.12
N ALA A 225 -30.94 -24.75 -10.48
CA ALA A 225 -29.96 -24.80 -11.56
C ALA A 225 -28.85 -23.77 -11.35
N ILE A 226 -27.70 -24.02 -11.96
CA ILE A 226 -26.60 -23.05 -12.04
C ILE A 226 -26.25 -22.79 -13.50
N SER A 227 -26.16 -21.51 -13.86
CA SER A 227 -25.73 -21.06 -15.18
C SER A 227 -24.24 -20.72 -15.11
N LEU A 228 -23.41 -21.54 -15.76
CA LEU A 228 -21.99 -21.30 -15.94
C LEU A 228 -21.81 -20.37 -17.15
N LEU A 229 -21.30 -19.16 -16.91
CA LEU A 229 -21.21 -18.08 -17.90
C LEU A 229 -19.89 -18.06 -18.67
N ASN A 230 -18.87 -18.77 -18.18
CA ASN A 230 -17.53 -18.80 -18.77
C ASN A 230 -16.78 -20.06 -18.30
N ILE A 231 -17.00 -21.18 -18.99
CA ILE A 231 -16.39 -22.46 -18.59
C ILE A 231 -14.91 -22.50 -18.96
N ARG A 232 -14.07 -22.78 -17.96
CA ARG A 232 -12.60 -22.90 -18.05
C ARG A 232 -12.11 -24.19 -17.39
N ALA A 233 -10.79 -24.36 -17.23
CA ALA A 233 -10.21 -25.57 -16.66
C ALA A 233 -10.62 -25.81 -15.19
N ASN A 234 -10.75 -24.74 -14.39
CA ASN A 234 -11.22 -24.80 -13.01
C ASN A 234 -12.70 -25.24 -12.85
N TRP A 235 -13.51 -25.15 -13.91
CA TRP A 235 -14.90 -25.63 -13.95
C TRP A 235 -15.02 -27.09 -14.45
N ALA A 236 -13.91 -27.77 -14.75
CA ALA A 236 -13.92 -29.20 -15.04
C ALA A 236 -13.90 -30.02 -13.73
N GLY A 237 -14.91 -30.87 -13.50
CA GLY A 237 -15.00 -31.63 -12.26
C GLY A 237 -16.33 -32.38 -12.07
N THR A 238 -16.45 -33.09 -10.95
CA THR A 238 -17.70 -33.75 -10.57
C THR A 238 -18.55 -32.78 -9.76
N TYR A 239 -19.69 -32.42 -10.35
CA TYR A 239 -20.71 -31.58 -9.74
C TYR A 239 -21.62 -32.43 -8.87
N THR A 240 -22.10 -31.85 -7.78
CA THR A 240 -23.07 -32.45 -6.86
C THR A 240 -24.12 -31.40 -6.53
N CYS A 241 -25.39 -31.69 -6.80
CA CYS A 241 -26.49 -30.90 -6.27
C CYS A 241 -27.06 -31.61 -5.04
N LEU A 242 -27.41 -30.83 -4.02
CA LEU A 242 -27.88 -31.30 -2.73
C LEU A 242 -29.08 -30.44 -2.34
N LEU A 243 -30.28 -31.02 -2.45
CA LEU A 243 -31.54 -30.38 -2.10
C LEU A 243 -31.96 -30.89 -0.72
N THR A 244 -32.34 -30.01 0.19
CA THR A 244 -32.54 -30.35 1.61
C THR A 244 -33.83 -29.78 2.18
N ASN A 245 -34.40 -30.49 3.15
CA ASN A 245 -35.59 -30.12 3.91
C ASN A 245 -35.41 -30.68 5.34
N GLY A 246 -35.18 -29.80 6.31
CA GLY A 246 -34.73 -30.14 7.66
C GLY A 246 -33.44 -30.98 7.66
N SER A 247 -33.53 -32.19 8.23
CA SER A 247 -32.46 -33.19 8.30
C SER A 247 -32.50 -34.21 7.14
N VAL A 248 -33.43 -34.07 6.18
CA VAL A 248 -33.52 -34.92 4.99
C VAL A 248 -32.88 -34.20 3.81
N SER A 249 -32.14 -34.95 2.99
CA SER A 249 -31.45 -34.44 1.82
C SER A 249 -31.46 -35.43 0.67
N HIS A 250 -31.62 -34.93 -0.55
CA HIS A 250 -31.50 -35.70 -1.78
C HIS A 250 -30.33 -35.16 -2.59
N THR A 251 -29.59 -36.06 -3.23
CA THR A 251 -28.42 -35.67 -4.01
C THR A 251 -28.33 -36.42 -5.34
N ALA A 252 -27.74 -35.74 -6.31
CA ALA A 252 -27.34 -36.29 -7.59
C ALA A 252 -25.96 -35.75 -7.97
N THR A 253 -25.22 -36.53 -8.75
CA THR A 253 -23.84 -36.23 -9.15
C THR A 253 -23.65 -36.44 -10.64
N GLY A 254 -22.85 -35.57 -11.28
CA GLY A 254 -22.50 -35.70 -12.69
C GLY A 254 -21.13 -35.09 -12.99
N LEU A 255 -20.44 -35.64 -13.99
CA LEU A 255 -19.13 -35.17 -14.42
C LEU A 255 -19.29 -34.16 -15.57
N LEU A 256 -18.75 -32.95 -15.41
CA LEU A 256 -18.58 -32.01 -16.51
C LEU A 256 -17.14 -32.07 -17.02
N GLU A 257 -16.96 -32.61 -18.23
CA GLU A 257 -15.68 -32.56 -18.92
C GLU A 257 -15.54 -31.28 -19.73
N VAL A 258 -14.43 -30.57 -19.59
CA VAL A 258 -14.06 -29.41 -20.42
C VAL A 258 -12.84 -29.80 -21.25
N ALA A 259 -12.74 -29.35 -22.51
CA ALA A 259 -11.49 -29.42 -23.26
C ALA A 259 -10.61 -28.20 -22.91
N PRO A 260 -9.61 -28.31 -22.00
CA PRO A 260 -8.97 -27.15 -21.42
C PRO A 260 -8.08 -26.43 -22.45
N LEU A 261 -8.09 -25.10 -22.47
CA LEU A 261 -6.99 -24.30 -23.03
C LEU A 261 -6.02 -23.93 -21.90
N PRO A 262 -4.70 -23.77 -22.16
CA PRO A 262 -3.76 -23.39 -21.11
C PRO A 262 -4.05 -21.98 -20.57
N GLU A 263 -4.36 -21.85 -19.28
CA GLU A 263 -4.65 -20.56 -18.64
C GLU A 263 -3.43 -19.62 -18.58
N LYS A 264 -2.22 -20.19 -18.57
CA LYS A 264 -0.95 -19.46 -18.61
C LYS A 264 -0.04 -20.12 -19.64
N VAL A 265 0.31 -19.38 -20.69
CA VAL A 265 1.34 -19.73 -21.67
C VAL A 265 2.48 -18.72 -21.51
N ASN A 266 3.67 -19.17 -21.14
CA ASN A 266 4.83 -18.30 -21.04
C ASN A 266 5.59 -18.31 -22.38
N VAL A 267 5.54 -17.23 -23.14
CA VAL A 267 6.18 -17.11 -24.47
C VAL A 267 7.42 -16.22 -24.38
N THR A 268 8.59 -16.85 -24.31
CA THR A 268 9.88 -16.19 -24.01
C THR A 268 10.88 -16.34 -25.15
N SER A 269 11.66 -15.30 -25.42
CA SER A 269 12.80 -15.31 -26.34
C SER A 269 14.13 -15.45 -25.60
N VAL A 270 15.07 -16.22 -26.19
CA VAL A 270 16.47 -16.30 -25.78
C VAL A 270 17.37 -16.10 -27.02
N PRO A 271 18.18 -15.02 -27.08
CA PRO A 271 18.20 -13.88 -26.15
C PRO A 271 16.89 -13.08 -26.15
N GLN A 272 16.60 -12.34 -25.07
CA GLN A 272 15.38 -11.52 -24.96
C GLN A 272 15.34 -10.41 -26.03
N THR A 273 16.50 -9.77 -26.27
CA THR A 273 16.73 -8.79 -27.33
C THR A 273 17.64 -9.42 -28.41
N ALA A 274 17.27 -9.29 -29.68
CA ALA A 274 18.09 -9.70 -30.80
C ALA A 274 19.22 -8.68 -31.08
N ASP A 275 20.39 -9.18 -31.47
CA ASP A 275 21.57 -8.34 -31.70
C ASP A 275 22.03 -8.41 -33.16
N CYS A 276 21.73 -7.35 -33.92
CA CYS A 276 22.20 -7.11 -35.28
C CYS A 276 23.44 -6.20 -35.33
N SER A 277 24.05 -5.84 -34.19
CA SER A 277 25.28 -5.03 -34.17
C SER A 277 26.56 -5.84 -34.48
N VAL A 278 26.47 -7.18 -34.52
CA VAL A 278 27.63 -8.10 -34.56
C VAL A 278 27.72 -8.90 -35.87
N GLY A 279 26.66 -8.94 -36.70
CA GLY A 279 26.63 -9.76 -37.92
C GLY A 279 25.47 -9.48 -38.86
N THR A 280 25.48 -10.10 -40.05
CA THR A 280 24.45 -9.93 -41.09
C THR A 280 23.16 -10.70 -40.82
N SER A 281 23.18 -11.66 -39.91
CA SER A 281 21.99 -12.31 -39.38
C SER A 281 22.22 -12.73 -37.93
N THR A 282 21.13 -12.88 -37.19
CA THR A 282 21.14 -13.36 -35.80
C THR A 282 19.98 -14.34 -35.60
N SER A 283 20.00 -15.14 -34.55
CA SER A 283 18.96 -16.16 -34.30
C SER A 283 18.45 -16.09 -32.87
N VAL A 284 17.12 -16.11 -32.72
CA VAL A 284 16.46 -16.06 -31.42
C VAL A 284 15.63 -17.32 -31.25
N THR A 285 15.86 -18.04 -30.16
CA THR A 285 15.07 -19.22 -29.81
C THR A 285 13.86 -18.78 -29.02
N VAL A 286 12.67 -19.00 -29.58
CA VAL A 286 11.39 -18.76 -28.94
C VAL A 286 10.93 -20.04 -28.28
N SER A 287 10.52 -19.95 -27.01
CA SER A 287 9.97 -21.04 -26.21
C SER A 287 8.56 -20.68 -25.76
N CYS A 288 7.58 -21.54 -26.04
CA CYS A 288 6.29 -21.54 -25.36
C CYS A 288 6.31 -22.58 -24.26
N SER A 289 6.14 -22.16 -23.01
CA SER A 289 6.10 -23.05 -21.86
C SER A 289 4.67 -23.12 -21.34
N ILE A 290 4.12 -24.33 -21.21
CA ILE A 290 2.80 -24.60 -20.63
C ILE A 290 2.91 -25.63 -19.50
N PHE A 291 1.98 -25.58 -18.55
CA PHE A 291 1.90 -26.62 -17.52
C PHE A 291 1.46 -27.97 -18.13
N PRO A 292 1.92 -29.11 -17.57
CA PRO A 292 1.42 -30.42 -17.93
C PRO A 292 -0.10 -30.50 -17.81
N SER A 293 -0.74 -31.11 -18.80
CA SER A 293 -2.19 -31.22 -18.93
C SER A 293 -2.54 -32.60 -19.49
N PRO A 294 -3.70 -33.20 -19.14
CA PRO A 294 -4.20 -34.41 -19.80
C PRO A 294 -4.65 -34.16 -21.26
N GLU A 295 -4.60 -32.92 -21.74
CA GLU A 295 -5.03 -32.51 -23.06
C GLU A 295 -3.91 -32.59 -24.12
N ASN A 296 -4.21 -33.24 -25.24
CA ASN A 296 -3.27 -33.41 -26.36
C ASN A 296 -3.22 -32.17 -27.26
N TYR A 297 -2.50 -31.14 -26.82
CA TYR A 297 -2.31 -29.90 -27.58
C TYR A 297 -1.49 -30.08 -28.86
N THR A 298 -1.99 -29.49 -29.95
CA THR A 298 -1.17 -29.16 -31.12
C THR A 298 -0.61 -27.75 -30.95
N VAL A 299 0.70 -27.56 -31.09
CA VAL A 299 1.38 -26.27 -30.88
C VAL A 299 2.23 -25.90 -32.09
N THR A 300 2.04 -24.69 -32.60
CA THR A 300 2.90 -24.06 -33.61
C THR A 300 3.43 -22.71 -33.12
N ILE A 301 4.56 -22.27 -33.67
CA ILE A 301 5.16 -20.95 -33.43
C ILE A 301 5.41 -20.30 -34.78
N ASN A 302 4.82 -19.12 -35.01
CA ASN A 302 4.81 -18.45 -36.32
C ASN A 302 4.41 -19.42 -37.46
N ASP A 303 3.32 -20.17 -37.22
CA ASP A 303 2.77 -21.24 -38.07
C ASP A 303 3.68 -22.46 -38.35
N LEU A 304 4.89 -22.50 -37.78
CA LEU A 304 5.83 -23.62 -37.90
C LEU A 304 5.66 -24.63 -36.75
N PRO A 305 5.89 -25.94 -36.98
CA PRO A 305 5.85 -26.95 -35.92
C PRO A 305 7.04 -26.79 -34.96
N ALA A 306 6.75 -26.66 -33.67
CA ALA A 306 7.75 -26.46 -32.62
C ALA A 306 8.24 -27.79 -32.03
N GLN A 307 9.51 -27.84 -31.61
CA GLN A 307 10.09 -29.02 -30.96
C GLN A 307 9.59 -29.12 -29.51
N ARG A 308 8.96 -30.25 -29.15
CA ARG A 308 8.43 -30.50 -27.80
C ARG A 308 9.49 -31.11 -26.89
N SER A 309 9.81 -30.42 -25.81
CA SER A 309 10.61 -30.90 -24.68
C SER A 309 9.74 -30.97 -23.41
N VAL A 310 9.99 -31.93 -22.54
CA VAL A 310 9.23 -32.13 -21.29
C VAL A 310 10.19 -32.05 -20.11
N THR A 311 9.94 -31.09 -19.22
CA THR A 311 10.55 -31.05 -17.88
C THR A 311 9.56 -31.57 -16.85
N SER A 312 10.00 -31.78 -15.61
CA SER A 312 9.13 -32.26 -14.52
C SER A 312 8.03 -31.25 -14.10
N GLN A 313 8.11 -30.00 -14.54
CA GLN A 313 7.19 -28.91 -14.14
C GLN A 313 6.49 -28.22 -15.33
N LEU A 314 7.11 -28.21 -16.51
CA LEU A 314 6.64 -27.52 -17.71
C LEU A 314 6.90 -28.34 -18.99
N VAL A 315 5.95 -28.26 -19.94
CA VAL A 315 6.13 -28.72 -21.32
C VAL A 315 6.52 -27.51 -22.16
N ASN A 316 7.70 -27.56 -22.77
CA ASN A 316 8.28 -26.46 -23.53
C ASN A 316 8.26 -26.80 -25.02
N TYR A 317 7.82 -25.85 -25.83
CA TYR A 317 7.77 -25.95 -27.29
C TYR A 317 8.72 -24.90 -27.86
N THR A 318 9.80 -25.32 -28.52
CA THR A 318 10.88 -24.41 -28.95
C THR A 318 11.07 -24.38 -30.46
N ILE A 319 11.37 -23.19 -31.00
CA ILE A 319 11.87 -23.00 -32.36
C ILE A 319 12.91 -21.89 -32.40
N SER A 320 13.93 -22.01 -33.26
CA SER A 320 14.89 -20.93 -33.51
C SER A 320 14.46 -20.14 -34.75
N LEU A 321 14.09 -18.88 -34.54
CA LEU A 321 13.72 -17.96 -35.63
C LEU A 321 14.98 -17.21 -36.11
N PRO A 322 15.32 -17.27 -37.42
CA PRO A 322 16.36 -16.44 -37.99
C PRO A 322 15.84 -15.00 -38.17
N ILE A 323 16.68 -14.04 -37.82
CA ILE A 323 16.46 -12.60 -38.02
C ILE A 323 17.50 -12.12 -39.03
N ASP A 324 17.03 -11.62 -40.16
CA ASP A 324 17.85 -10.95 -41.16
C ASP A 324 18.20 -9.52 -40.70
N CYS A 325 19.48 -9.21 -40.66
CA CYS A 325 19.98 -7.87 -40.28
C CYS A 325 20.35 -7.02 -41.52
N THR A 326 20.13 -7.51 -42.75
CA THR A 326 20.54 -6.84 -44.00
C THR A 326 19.44 -6.05 -44.69
N THR A 327 18.16 -6.32 -44.38
CA THR A 327 17.01 -5.60 -44.95
C THR A 327 16.58 -4.40 -44.10
N VAL A 328 15.39 -3.83 -44.40
CA VAL A 328 14.85 -2.61 -43.78
C VAL A 328 14.92 -2.69 -42.25
N THR A 329 15.38 -1.62 -41.60
CA THR A 329 15.48 -1.53 -40.14
C THR A 329 14.11 -1.62 -39.47
N ILE A 330 13.72 -2.84 -39.09
CA ILE A 330 12.49 -3.14 -38.36
C ILE A 330 12.77 -3.08 -36.86
N PRO A 331 12.01 -2.32 -36.05
CA PRO A 331 12.35 -2.11 -34.64
C PRO A 331 12.27 -3.39 -33.79
N SER A 332 11.38 -4.30 -34.18
CA SER A 332 11.12 -5.58 -33.51
C SER A 332 10.54 -6.63 -34.46
N VAL A 333 10.59 -7.89 -34.03
CA VAL A 333 9.92 -9.05 -34.64
C VAL A 333 8.93 -9.63 -33.65
N THR A 334 7.66 -9.77 -34.06
CA THR A 334 6.64 -10.45 -33.26
C THR A 334 6.71 -11.95 -33.50
N ALA A 335 7.03 -12.71 -32.45
CA ALA A 335 6.79 -14.14 -32.43
C ALA A 335 5.41 -14.43 -31.81
N PHE A 336 4.71 -15.45 -32.31
CA PHE A 336 3.42 -15.86 -31.74
C PHE A 336 3.33 -17.38 -31.62
N CYS A 337 2.85 -17.82 -30.47
CA CYS A 337 2.56 -19.20 -30.18
C CYS A 337 1.07 -19.47 -30.38
N GLN A 338 0.74 -20.51 -31.13
CA GLN A 338 -0.63 -20.92 -31.41
C GLN A 338 -0.85 -22.33 -30.87
N ILE A 339 -1.78 -22.47 -29.92
CA ILE A 339 -2.09 -23.72 -29.23
C ILE A 339 -3.53 -24.12 -29.52
N LYS A 340 -3.74 -25.37 -29.95
CA LYS A 340 -5.04 -25.91 -30.37
C LYS A 340 -5.43 -27.14 -29.54
N ASN A 341 -6.66 -27.17 -29.01
CA ASN A 341 -7.22 -28.29 -28.23
C ASN A 341 -7.98 -29.32 -29.09
N SER A 342 -8.49 -30.40 -28.47
CA SER A 342 -9.21 -31.48 -29.15
C SER A 342 -10.50 -31.03 -29.84
N LEU A 343 -11.14 -29.97 -29.33
CA LEU A 343 -12.35 -29.36 -29.91
C LEU A 343 -12.00 -28.28 -30.96
N SER A 344 -10.75 -28.26 -31.43
CA SER A 344 -10.23 -27.32 -32.42
C SER A 344 -10.27 -25.84 -32.05
N GLN A 345 -10.49 -25.51 -30.77
CA GLN A 345 -10.35 -24.15 -30.26
C GLN A 345 -8.87 -23.76 -30.20
N ILE A 346 -8.60 -22.49 -30.46
CA ILE A 346 -7.24 -21.96 -30.60
C ILE A 346 -7.04 -20.81 -29.61
N VAL A 347 -5.91 -20.82 -28.90
CA VAL A 347 -5.37 -19.65 -28.19
C VAL A 347 -4.07 -19.20 -28.86
N VAL A 348 -3.92 -17.90 -29.07
CA VAL A 348 -2.70 -17.29 -29.64
C VAL A 348 -2.10 -16.35 -28.60
N MET A 349 -0.80 -16.50 -28.34
CA MET A 349 -0.05 -15.70 -27.37
C MET A 349 1.23 -15.17 -28.03
N ASN A 350 1.42 -13.86 -28.03
CA ASN A 350 2.51 -13.18 -28.72
C ASN A 350 3.62 -12.70 -27.78
N THR A 351 4.82 -12.52 -28.33
CA THR A 351 5.97 -11.88 -27.67
C THR A 351 6.73 -11.05 -28.69
N THR A 352 7.23 -9.88 -28.28
CA THR A 352 7.89 -8.91 -29.18
C THR A 352 9.40 -8.91 -28.92
N ILE A 353 10.16 -9.39 -29.90
CA ILE A 353 11.62 -9.48 -29.86
C ILE A 353 12.18 -8.17 -30.40
N GLN A 354 12.75 -7.34 -29.53
CA GLN A 354 13.36 -6.07 -29.89
C GLN A 354 14.72 -6.31 -30.58
N ILE A 355 15.09 -5.48 -31.56
CA ILE A 355 16.36 -5.62 -32.32
C ILE A 355 17.30 -4.45 -32.01
N ILE A 356 18.56 -4.73 -31.65
CA ILE A 356 19.65 -3.74 -31.56
C ILE A 356 20.39 -3.67 -32.91
N TYR A 357 20.39 -2.50 -33.53
CA TYR A 357 21.18 -2.19 -34.73
C TYR A 357 22.50 -1.46 -34.38
N PRO A 358 23.49 -1.44 -35.31
CA PRO A 358 24.73 -0.69 -35.12
C PRO A 358 24.50 0.79 -34.76
N GLY A 359 25.04 1.21 -33.61
CA GLY A 359 24.94 2.59 -33.13
C GLY A 359 23.72 2.89 -32.22
N GLU A 360 22.78 1.95 -32.05
CA GLU A 360 21.73 2.10 -31.05
C GLU A 360 22.25 1.92 -29.61
N PRO A 361 21.68 2.62 -28.62
CA PRO A 361 22.04 2.44 -27.23
C PRO A 361 21.50 1.11 -26.68
N PHE A 362 22.31 0.41 -25.88
CA PHE A 362 21.93 -0.82 -25.18
C PHE A 362 22.69 -0.95 -23.85
N CYS A 363 22.14 -1.75 -22.94
CA CYS A 363 22.81 -2.15 -21.70
C CYS A 363 23.51 -3.50 -21.89
N LEU A 364 24.75 -3.59 -21.38
CA LEU A 364 25.53 -4.83 -21.39
C LEU A 364 24.98 -5.85 -20.38
N GLU A 365 25.30 -7.11 -20.59
CA GLU A 365 25.00 -8.18 -19.66
C GLU A 365 25.70 -7.92 -18.31
N GLU A 366 24.95 -7.97 -17.21
CA GLU A 366 25.42 -7.56 -15.88
C GLU A 366 24.72 -8.38 -14.80
N ASN A 367 25.45 -9.10 -13.94
CA ASN A 367 24.90 -9.79 -12.76
C ASN A 367 23.68 -10.70 -13.05
N GLY A 368 23.65 -11.37 -14.20
CA GLY A 368 22.54 -12.24 -14.64
C GLY A 368 21.43 -11.53 -15.43
N TRP A 369 21.50 -10.21 -15.62
CA TRP A 369 20.60 -9.46 -16.51
C TRP A 369 21.11 -9.52 -17.95
N PRO A 370 20.29 -9.97 -18.93
CA PRO A 370 20.73 -10.16 -20.32
C PRO A 370 20.95 -8.83 -21.06
N LYS A 371 21.81 -8.85 -22.10
CA LYS A 371 21.99 -7.69 -23.00
C LYS A 371 20.64 -7.24 -23.56
N THR A 372 20.32 -5.95 -23.38
CA THR A 372 18.96 -5.40 -23.60
C THR A 372 19.01 -4.02 -24.24
N LYS A 373 18.07 -3.75 -25.16
CA LYS A 373 17.99 -2.47 -25.91
C LYS A 373 17.66 -1.29 -24.99
N GLY A 374 18.23 -0.12 -25.28
CA GLY A 374 17.97 1.12 -24.56
C GLY A 374 16.51 1.56 -24.70
N GLY A 375 15.81 1.67 -23.57
CA GLY A 375 14.37 1.93 -23.47
C GLY A 375 13.56 0.73 -22.99
N GLU A 376 14.09 -0.49 -23.15
CA GLU A 376 13.37 -1.73 -22.87
C GLU A 376 13.58 -2.24 -21.44
N THR A 377 12.75 -3.19 -21.01
CA THR A 377 12.82 -3.81 -19.67
C THR A 377 13.17 -5.29 -19.78
N ALA A 378 14.30 -5.67 -19.19
CA ALA A 378 14.68 -7.07 -19.03
C ALA A 378 13.90 -7.72 -17.88
N THR A 379 13.68 -9.02 -17.98
CA THR A 379 13.04 -9.82 -16.93
C THR A 379 13.89 -11.04 -16.56
N THR A 380 13.94 -11.37 -15.27
CA THR A 380 14.63 -12.56 -14.75
C THR A 380 13.72 -13.28 -13.75
N LEU A 381 13.95 -14.57 -13.52
CA LEU A 381 13.19 -15.36 -12.53
C LEU A 381 13.64 -15.05 -11.10
N CYS A 382 12.73 -15.16 -10.13
CA CYS A 382 13.08 -15.10 -8.71
C CYS A 382 14.07 -16.21 -8.33
N THR A 383 15.11 -15.85 -7.58
CA THR A 383 16.19 -16.76 -7.15
C THR A 383 16.13 -17.14 -5.66
N GLU A 384 15.27 -16.49 -4.88
CA GLU A 384 15.07 -16.79 -3.46
C GLU A 384 14.19 -18.04 -3.25
N ILE A 385 14.65 -18.98 -2.42
CA ILE A 385 13.92 -20.21 -2.12
C ILE A 385 12.63 -19.89 -1.35
N GLY A 386 11.50 -20.46 -1.78
CA GLY A 386 10.17 -20.20 -1.21
C GLY A 386 9.47 -18.95 -1.76
N ARG A 387 10.06 -18.29 -2.77
CA ARG A 387 9.45 -17.20 -3.53
C ARG A 387 9.32 -17.53 -5.01
N VAL A 388 8.31 -16.93 -5.62
CA VAL A 388 7.93 -17.13 -7.03
C VAL A 388 7.62 -15.80 -7.71
N GLY A 389 7.68 -15.79 -9.04
CA GLY A 389 7.50 -14.59 -9.86
C GLY A 389 8.76 -14.23 -10.64
N ASN A 390 8.86 -12.95 -11.02
CA ASN A 390 9.97 -12.39 -11.79
C ASN A 390 10.54 -11.15 -11.09
N MET A 391 11.77 -10.77 -11.45
CA MET A 391 12.32 -9.44 -11.22
C MET A 391 12.37 -8.67 -12.55
N GLU A 392 12.19 -7.36 -12.50
CA GLU A 392 12.23 -6.47 -13.69
C GLU A 392 13.42 -5.49 -13.59
N ARG A 393 14.07 -5.15 -14.70
CA ARG A 393 15.09 -4.07 -14.73
C ARG A 393 15.08 -3.34 -16.07
N MET A 394 14.82 -2.03 -16.02
CA MET A 394 14.80 -1.19 -17.22
C MET A 394 16.22 -0.81 -17.66
N CYS A 395 16.49 -0.89 -18.96
CA CYS A 395 17.69 -0.33 -19.56
C CYS A 395 17.46 1.13 -19.97
N ASN A 396 18.06 2.10 -19.28
CA ASN A 396 17.92 3.52 -19.61
C ASN A 396 19.06 3.94 -20.56
N GLY A 397 18.84 3.73 -21.86
CA GLY A 397 19.84 3.96 -22.90
C GLY A 397 20.98 2.95 -22.82
N THR A 398 22.03 3.29 -22.08
CA THR A 398 23.22 2.43 -21.85
C THR A 398 23.47 2.11 -20.37
N VAL A 399 22.62 2.62 -19.46
CA VAL A 399 22.76 2.44 -18.01
C VAL A 399 21.55 1.70 -17.46
N TRP A 400 21.79 0.60 -16.76
CA TRP A 400 20.72 -0.12 -16.05
C TRP A 400 20.09 0.73 -14.94
N ALA A 401 18.76 0.69 -14.85
CA ALA A 401 18.02 1.19 -13.72
C ALA A 401 18.20 0.30 -12.48
N VAL A 402 17.63 0.75 -11.36
CA VAL A 402 17.44 -0.09 -10.15
C VAL A 402 16.48 -1.24 -10.52
N PRO A 403 16.78 -2.50 -10.17
CA PRO A 403 15.85 -3.60 -10.38
C PRO A 403 14.63 -3.49 -9.45
N VAL A 404 13.46 -3.86 -9.97
CA VAL A 404 12.21 -3.95 -9.21
C VAL A 404 11.96 -5.41 -8.83
N ASP A 405 11.86 -5.64 -7.53
CA ASP A 405 11.51 -6.93 -6.95
C ASP A 405 9.99 -7.13 -6.95
N LEU A 406 9.51 -8.06 -7.79
CA LEU A 406 8.12 -8.55 -7.80
C LEU A 406 8.02 -9.99 -7.29
N CYS A 407 9.03 -10.50 -6.58
CA CYS A 407 9.03 -11.83 -6.00
C CYS A 407 8.08 -11.90 -4.80
N ILE A 408 7.21 -12.92 -4.81
CA ILE A 408 6.16 -13.12 -3.80
C ILE A 408 6.31 -14.47 -3.11
N LYS A 409 5.93 -14.52 -1.83
CA LYS A 409 5.84 -15.77 -1.05
C LYS A 409 4.94 -16.77 -1.76
N GLU A 410 5.35 -18.04 -1.80
CA GLU A 410 4.57 -19.11 -2.43
C GLU A 410 3.14 -19.23 -1.84
N SER A 411 2.97 -18.98 -0.54
CA SER A 411 1.64 -18.93 0.10
C SER A 411 0.74 -17.81 -0.44
N LEU A 412 1.29 -16.64 -0.78
CA LEU A 412 0.54 -15.55 -1.40
C LEU A 412 0.17 -15.87 -2.85
N ASN A 413 1.04 -16.56 -3.59
CA ASN A 413 0.72 -17.05 -4.94
C ASN A 413 -0.44 -18.06 -4.94
N ILE A 414 -0.51 -18.93 -3.93
CA ILE A 414 -1.65 -19.84 -3.72
C ILE A 414 -2.92 -19.04 -3.39
N LEU A 415 -2.84 -18.06 -2.49
CA LEU A 415 -3.98 -17.21 -2.10
C LEU A 415 -4.53 -16.36 -3.26
N LEU A 416 -3.67 -15.88 -4.17
CA LEU A 416 -4.11 -15.23 -5.42
C LEU A 416 -5.00 -16.14 -6.26
N SER A 417 -4.65 -17.43 -6.38
CA SER A 417 -5.49 -18.41 -7.10
C SER A 417 -6.82 -18.63 -6.37
N ILE A 418 -6.78 -18.94 -5.07
CA ILE A 418 -7.98 -19.23 -4.27
C ILE A 418 -8.94 -18.03 -4.27
N SER A 419 -8.45 -16.79 -4.15
CA SER A 419 -9.31 -15.60 -4.24
C SER A 419 -9.88 -15.40 -5.64
N SER A 420 -9.13 -15.70 -6.70
CA SER A 420 -9.63 -15.61 -8.07
C SER A 420 -10.76 -16.62 -8.30
N ASP A 421 -10.63 -17.84 -7.79
CA ASP A 421 -11.68 -18.86 -7.89
C ASP A 421 -12.91 -18.51 -7.02
N PHE A 422 -12.71 -17.91 -5.85
CA PHE A 422 -13.77 -17.33 -5.01
C PHE A 422 -14.57 -16.24 -5.75
N GLU A 423 -13.90 -15.35 -6.48
CA GLU A 423 -14.59 -14.31 -7.27
C GLU A 423 -15.45 -14.90 -8.41
N LYS A 424 -14.99 -15.99 -9.04
CA LYS A 424 -15.72 -16.70 -10.12
C LYS A 424 -16.97 -17.41 -9.60
N GLY A 425 -16.93 -17.92 -8.37
CA GLY A 425 -18.03 -18.61 -7.68
C GLY A 425 -17.62 -19.90 -6.95
N ILE A 426 -16.37 -20.36 -7.08
CA ILE A 426 -15.88 -21.62 -6.48
C ILE A 426 -15.46 -21.34 -5.04
N GLY A 427 -16.08 -22.00 -4.07
CA GLY A 427 -15.84 -21.75 -2.64
C GLY A 427 -16.45 -20.44 -2.12
N ALA A 428 -17.27 -19.76 -2.93
CA ALA A 428 -17.88 -18.44 -2.69
C ALA A 428 -18.90 -18.43 -1.53
N THR A 429 -18.37 -18.53 -0.31
CA THR A 429 -19.08 -18.73 0.96
C THR A 429 -18.44 -17.89 2.08
N THR A 430 -19.11 -17.75 3.23
CA THR A 430 -18.49 -17.07 4.39
C THR A 430 -17.25 -17.83 4.87
N GLU A 431 -17.30 -19.15 4.87
CA GLU A 431 -16.21 -20.05 5.30
C GLU A 431 -14.99 -19.93 4.38
N GLY A 432 -15.21 -19.90 3.06
CA GLY A 432 -14.15 -19.67 2.08
C GLY A 432 -13.49 -18.29 2.24
N ALA A 433 -14.28 -17.25 2.51
CA ALA A 433 -13.76 -15.92 2.76
C ALA A 433 -12.94 -15.84 4.07
N ILE A 434 -13.39 -16.48 5.15
CA ILE A 434 -12.63 -16.61 6.40
C ILE A 434 -11.27 -17.26 6.14
N ALA A 435 -11.22 -18.36 5.37
CA ALA A 435 -9.98 -19.06 5.04
C ALA A 435 -8.99 -18.19 4.24
N ILE A 436 -9.50 -17.38 3.29
CA ILE A 436 -8.67 -16.44 2.51
C ILE A 436 -8.08 -15.36 3.42
N PHE A 437 -8.89 -14.74 4.30
CA PHE A 437 -8.40 -13.69 5.20
C PHE A 437 -7.46 -14.23 6.30
N ASP A 438 -7.65 -15.47 6.77
CA ASP A 438 -6.70 -16.13 7.69
C ASP A 438 -5.36 -16.43 7.00
N GLY A 439 -5.40 -16.99 5.79
CA GLY A 439 -4.20 -17.22 4.98
C GLY A 439 -3.43 -15.93 4.67
N LEU A 440 -4.14 -14.83 4.38
CA LEU A 440 -3.55 -13.50 4.24
C LEU A 440 -2.87 -13.05 5.53
N LYS A 441 -3.57 -13.07 6.67
CA LYS A 441 -3.04 -12.66 7.99
C LYS A 441 -1.78 -13.41 8.37
N ASN A 442 -1.75 -14.72 8.15
CA ASN A 442 -0.56 -15.53 8.39
C ASN A 442 0.58 -15.14 7.45
N SER A 443 0.29 -14.92 6.16
CA SER A 443 1.28 -14.58 5.14
C SER A 443 1.86 -13.16 5.26
N THR A 444 1.08 -12.16 5.69
CA THR A 444 1.50 -10.75 5.81
C THR A 444 2.17 -10.41 7.14
N SER A 445 2.18 -11.33 8.11
CA SER A 445 2.64 -11.13 9.48
C SER A 445 4.06 -10.54 9.63
N THR A 446 5.02 -10.96 8.80
CA THR A 446 6.41 -10.45 8.81
C THR A 446 7.06 -10.48 7.42
N GLY A 447 8.04 -9.60 7.17
CA GLY A 447 8.99 -9.74 6.06
C GLY A 447 8.42 -9.63 4.64
N ASN A 448 7.50 -8.71 4.38
CA ASN A 448 6.89 -8.55 3.04
C ASN A 448 7.77 -7.70 2.10
N SER A 449 8.05 -8.20 0.89
CA SER A 449 8.64 -7.41 -0.22
C SER A 449 7.63 -6.44 -0.83
N TYR A 450 8.07 -5.62 -1.79
CA TYR A 450 7.16 -4.86 -2.66
C TYR A 450 6.22 -5.79 -3.44
N GLY A 451 6.73 -6.92 -3.96
CA GLY A 451 5.93 -7.96 -4.59
C GLY A 451 4.84 -8.53 -3.65
N ASP A 452 5.21 -8.90 -2.42
CA ASP A 452 4.26 -9.41 -1.41
C ASP A 452 3.15 -8.38 -1.11
N VAL A 453 3.49 -7.08 -1.10
CA VAL A 453 2.50 -5.99 -0.96
C VAL A 453 1.55 -5.97 -2.15
N MET A 454 2.08 -5.95 -3.38
CA MET A 454 1.28 -5.91 -4.60
C MET A 454 0.34 -7.13 -4.72
N ALA A 455 0.82 -8.34 -4.38
CA ALA A 455 -0.01 -9.54 -4.32
C ALA A 455 -1.10 -9.44 -3.24
N THR A 456 -0.77 -8.97 -2.04
CA THR A 456 -1.76 -8.77 -0.96
C THR A 456 -2.86 -7.80 -1.37
N VAL A 457 -2.49 -6.66 -1.99
CA VAL A 457 -3.46 -5.70 -2.52
C VAL A 457 -4.35 -6.35 -3.58
N SER A 458 -3.80 -7.13 -4.50
CA SER A 458 -4.59 -7.84 -5.51
C SER A 458 -5.60 -8.81 -4.90
N VAL A 459 -5.25 -9.57 -3.84
CA VAL A 459 -6.21 -10.44 -3.13
C VAL A 459 -7.32 -9.60 -2.50
N LEU A 460 -6.99 -8.47 -1.86
CA LEU A 460 -7.98 -7.55 -1.28
C LEU A 460 -8.92 -6.97 -2.36
N THR A 461 -8.40 -6.62 -3.55
CA THR A 461 -9.21 -6.15 -4.69
C THR A 461 -10.16 -7.22 -5.21
N THR A 462 -9.68 -8.46 -5.37
CA THR A 462 -10.49 -9.60 -5.81
C THR A 462 -11.60 -9.94 -4.80
N MET A 463 -11.27 -9.97 -3.50
CA MET A 463 -12.29 -10.15 -2.44
C MET A 463 -13.28 -8.98 -2.37
N SER A 464 -12.81 -7.75 -2.61
CA SER A 464 -13.64 -6.55 -2.68
C SER A 464 -14.64 -6.61 -3.84
N SER A 465 -14.20 -7.03 -5.04
CA SER A 465 -15.10 -7.30 -6.18
C SER A 465 -16.11 -8.41 -5.84
N ALA A 466 -15.65 -9.54 -5.30
CA ALA A 466 -16.50 -10.67 -4.93
C ALA A 466 -17.59 -10.28 -3.90
N SER A 467 -17.27 -9.40 -2.94
CA SER A 467 -18.21 -8.92 -1.92
C SER A 467 -19.42 -8.14 -2.47
N THR A 468 -19.42 -7.78 -3.75
CA THR A 468 -20.61 -7.18 -4.42
C THR A 468 -21.65 -8.23 -4.86
N ARG A 469 -21.30 -9.52 -4.80
CA ARG A 469 -22.13 -10.67 -5.21
C ARG A 469 -22.30 -11.70 -4.10
N VAL A 470 -21.26 -11.92 -3.30
CA VAL A 470 -21.24 -12.85 -2.16
C VAL A 470 -21.54 -12.09 -0.87
N SER A 471 -22.52 -12.55 -0.08
CA SER A 471 -22.74 -12.01 1.26
C SER A 471 -21.61 -12.42 2.20
N LEU A 472 -20.98 -11.42 2.83
CA LEU A 472 -19.91 -11.59 3.82
C LEU A 472 -20.41 -11.10 5.18
N THR A 473 -20.09 -11.82 6.25
CA THR A 473 -20.58 -11.52 7.62
C THR A 473 -19.49 -10.91 8.51
N ASP A 474 -19.87 -10.35 9.65
CA ASP A 474 -18.95 -9.74 10.62
C ASP A 474 -17.91 -10.71 11.23
N SER A 475 -18.13 -12.01 11.08
CA SER A 475 -17.20 -13.08 11.52
C SER A 475 -15.77 -12.96 10.96
N LEU A 476 -15.60 -12.41 9.75
CA LEU A 476 -14.30 -12.28 9.08
C LEU A 476 -13.60 -10.94 9.30
N LEU A 477 -14.23 -9.98 10.00
CA LEU A 477 -13.63 -8.68 10.31
C LEU A 477 -12.27 -8.76 11.02
N PRO A 478 -12.03 -9.64 12.02
CA PRO A 478 -10.74 -9.68 12.72
C PRO A 478 -9.57 -10.02 11.79
N ASN A 479 -9.71 -11.08 10.97
CA ASN A 479 -8.64 -11.51 10.08
C ASN A 479 -8.44 -10.57 8.88
N PHE A 480 -9.52 -9.98 8.36
CA PHE A 480 -9.46 -8.94 7.33
C PHE A 480 -8.72 -7.69 7.84
N ILE A 481 -9.12 -7.13 8.99
CA ILE A 481 -8.53 -5.90 9.51
C ILE A 481 -7.09 -6.12 10.00
N ASP A 482 -6.77 -7.27 10.62
CA ASP A 482 -5.40 -7.61 11.02
C ASP A 482 -4.46 -7.74 9.80
N SER A 483 -4.89 -8.42 8.73
CA SER A 483 -4.08 -8.62 7.52
C SER A 483 -3.86 -7.31 6.75
N ALA A 484 -4.90 -6.48 6.62
CA ALA A 484 -4.80 -5.15 6.03
C ALA A 484 -3.93 -4.20 6.88
N SER A 485 -4.07 -4.24 8.21
CA SER A 485 -3.28 -3.42 9.15
C SER A 485 -1.79 -3.78 9.13
N SER A 486 -1.48 -5.07 8.98
CA SER A 486 -0.10 -5.56 8.87
C SER A 486 0.62 -5.02 7.63
N LEU A 487 -0.12 -4.76 6.55
CA LEU A 487 0.43 -4.20 5.31
C LEU A 487 0.97 -2.77 5.47
N LEU A 488 0.37 -1.98 6.36
CA LEU A 488 0.77 -0.59 6.62
C LEU A 488 2.10 -0.48 7.40
N ASN A 489 2.65 -1.60 7.89
CA ASN A 489 3.98 -1.65 8.51
C ASN A 489 5.14 -1.69 7.49
N THR A 490 4.89 -1.96 6.20
CA THR A 490 5.97 -2.17 5.21
C THR A 490 6.15 -1.02 4.22
N SER A 491 7.33 -0.91 3.62
CA SER A 491 7.67 0.07 2.59
C SER A 491 7.09 -0.34 1.24
N TRP A 492 6.17 0.46 0.69
CA TRP A 492 5.49 0.16 -0.58
C TRP A 492 6.19 0.78 -1.80
N SER A 493 7.54 0.86 -1.80
CA SER A 493 8.27 1.50 -2.89
C SER A 493 8.99 0.52 -3.81
N SER A 494 8.67 0.62 -5.09
CA SER A 494 9.34 -0.03 -6.23
C SER A 494 10.48 0.80 -6.81
N GLY A 495 10.69 2.03 -6.32
CA GLY A 495 11.50 3.04 -6.98
C GLY A 495 10.78 3.77 -8.13
N ASN A 496 9.56 3.36 -8.49
CA ASN A 496 8.69 4.07 -9.43
C ASN A 496 7.46 4.63 -8.69
N THR A 497 7.48 5.94 -8.40
CA THR A 497 6.42 6.60 -7.63
C THR A 497 5.03 6.44 -8.21
N GLN A 498 4.87 6.34 -9.54
CA GLN A 498 3.54 6.12 -10.14
C GLN A 498 3.01 4.71 -9.86
N ARG A 499 3.89 3.69 -9.89
CA ARG A 499 3.53 2.31 -9.54
C ARG A 499 3.17 2.23 -8.05
N ASP A 500 3.93 2.91 -7.19
CA ASP A 500 3.70 2.99 -5.75
C ASP A 500 2.35 3.65 -5.42
N TYR A 501 2.03 4.79 -6.07
CA TYR A 501 0.75 5.48 -5.90
C TYR A 501 -0.45 4.65 -6.38
N ASN A 502 -0.32 3.93 -7.51
CA ASN A 502 -1.38 3.07 -8.02
C ASN A 502 -1.73 1.98 -7.00
N VAL A 503 -0.72 1.30 -6.43
CA VAL A 503 -0.91 0.29 -5.37
C VAL A 503 -1.62 0.89 -4.14
N ALA A 504 -1.24 2.09 -3.70
CA ALA A 504 -1.86 2.75 -2.56
C ALA A 504 -3.34 3.09 -2.79
N THR A 505 -3.67 3.67 -3.95
CA THR A 505 -5.05 3.99 -4.34
C THR A 505 -5.92 2.74 -4.44
N THR A 506 -5.40 1.65 -5.02
CA THR A 506 -6.11 0.36 -5.15
C THR A 506 -6.33 -0.31 -3.80
N TYR A 507 -5.36 -0.26 -2.88
CA TYR A 507 -5.53 -0.75 -1.51
C TYR A 507 -6.65 -0.03 -0.77
N LEU A 508 -6.69 1.31 -0.85
CA LEU A 508 -7.69 2.12 -0.16
C LEU A 508 -9.11 1.72 -0.55
N SER A 509 -9.42 1.81 -1.84
CA SER A 509 -10.76 1.50 -2.37
C SER A 509 -11.15 0.03 -2.12
N SER A 510 -10.19 -0.90 -2.17
CA SER A 510 -10.43 -2.31 -1.85
C SER A 510 -10.87 -2.52 -0.40
N VAL A 511 -10.17 -1.89 0.56
CA VAL A 511 -10.48 -1.99 2.00
C VAL A 511 -11.80 -1.27 2.33
N GLU A 512 -12.03 -0.07 1.80
CA GLU A 512 -13.27 0.68 2.01
C GLU A 512 -14.51 -0.08 1.51
N GLN A 513 -14.43 -0.63 0.30
CA GLN A 513 -15.52 -1.39 -0.32
C GLN A 513 -15.76 -2.75 0.38
N LEU A 514 -14.72 -3.37 0.96
CA LEU A 514 -14.90 -4.53 1.85
C LEU A 514 -15.62 -4.15 3.14
N VAL A 515 -15.18 -3.10 3.85
CA VAL A 515 -15.87 -2.59 5.06
C VAL A 515 -17.33 -2.22 4.76
N LYS A 516 -17.60 -1.67 3.58
CA LYS A 516 -18.96 -1.37 3.11
C LYS A 516 -19.83 -2.62 3.02
N ASN A 517 -19.38 -3.63 2.28
CA ASN A 517 -20.22 -4.76 1.85
C ASN A 517 -20.33 -5.88 2.90
N ILE A 518 -19.40 -5.97 3.85
CA ILE A 518 -19.50 -6.91 4.98
C ILE A 518 -20.70 -6.53 5.85
N GLN A 519 -21.68 -7.43 5.97
CA GLN A 519 -22.90 -7.28 6.77
C GLN A 519 -22.59 -7.46 8.25
N VAL A 520 -23.02 -6.52 9.11
CA VAL A 520 -22.57 -6.48 10.51
C VAL A 520 -23.74 -6.59 11.50
N ASN A 521 -24.06 -7.84 11.85
CA ASN A 521 -25.20 -8.18 12.71
C ASN A 521 -24.93 -7.92 14.20
N SER A 522 -23.74 -8.24 14.69
CA SER A 522 -23.42 -8.25 16.13
C SER A 522 -22.19 -7.42 16.50
N SER A 523 -21.11 -7.49 15.72
CA SER A 523 -19.81 -6.87 16.03
C SER A 523 -19.88 -5.36 16.23
N GLU A 524 -19.10 -4.84 17.17
CA GLU A 524 -18.92 -3.40 17.40
C GLU A 524 -17.78 -2.80 16.57
N GLY A 525 -17.04 -3.63 15.82
CA GLY A 525 -15.83 -3.27 15.08
C GLY A 525 -14.65 -4.20 15.36
N HIS A 526 -13.45 -3.79 14.96
CA HIS A 526 -12.18 -4.46 15.28
C HIS A 526 -11.03 -3.46 15.24
N ASN A 527 -10.13 -3.53 16.22
CA ASN A 527 -9.02 -2.60 16.37
C ASN A 527 -7.68 -3.33 16.25
N ALA A 528 -6.91 -2.99 15.22
CA ALA A 528 -5.54 -3.45 14.97
C ALA A 528 -4.54 -2.29 15.09
N SER A 529 -3.25 -2.54 14.81
CA SER A 529 -2.16 -1.57 15.03
C SER A 529 -2.28 -0.28 14.20
N ASN A 530 -2.67 -0.42 12.93
CA ASN A 530 -2.73 0.66 11.93
C ASN A 530 -4.14 0.85 11.36
N ILE A 531 -5.11 0.00 11.71
CA ILE A 531 -6.51 0.16 11.32
C ILE A 531 -7.41 -0.02 12.54
N GLN A 532 -8.34 0.90 12.75
CA GLN A 532 -9.38 0.81 13.78
C GLN A 532 -10.74 0.96 13.12
N LEU A 533 -11.54 -0.10 13.16
CA LEU A 533 -12.92 -0.12 12.68
C LEU A 533 -13.86 -0.06 13.89
N GLN A 534 -14.83 0.86 13.84
CA GLN A 534 -15.83 1.10 14.86
C GLN A 534 -17.22 1.18 14.24
N ILE A 535 -18.21 0.57 14.88
CA ILE A 535 -19.55 0.38 14.29
C ILE A 535 -20.64 0.88 15.24
N CYS A 536 -21.59 1.61 14.66
CA CYS A 536 -22.81 2.09 15.30
C CYS A 536 -24.03 1.38 14.73
N ARG A 537 -25.07 1.20 15.56
CA ARG A 537 -26.40 0.78 15.12
C ARG A 537 -27.47 1.69 15.71
N ASN A 538 -28.51 1.97 14.92
CA ASN A 538 -29.84 2.38 15.36
C ASN A 538 -29.93 3.58 16.35
N ASN A 539 -29.06 4.58 16.20
CA ASN A 539 -29.10 5.86 16.92
C ASN A 539 -29.10 7.01 15.89
N SER A 540 -29.89 8.06 16.12
CA SER A 540 -29.91 9.26 15.26
C SER A 540 -28.61 10.06 15.26
N VAL A 541 -27.78 9.90 16.31
CA VAL A 541 -26.40 10.38 16.36
C VAL A 541 -25.51 9.19 16.72
N CYS A 542 -24.65 8.81 15.79
CA CYS A 542 -23.53 7.91 16.03
C CYS A 542 -22.32 8.74 16.46
N ASN A 543 -21.66 8.39 17.56
CA ASN A 543 -20.38 8.97 17.96
C ASN A 543 -19.38 7.84 18.23
N LYS A 544 -18.26 7.83 17.51
CA LYS A 544 -17.18 6.84 17.63
C LYS A 544 -15.81 7.48 17.46
N THR A 545 -14.83 7.01 18.23
CA THR A 545 -13.43 7.43 18.13
C THR A 545 -12.56 6.41 17.38
N VAL A 546 -11.78 6.87 16.41
CA VAL A 546 -10.72 6.08 15.74
C VAL A 546 -9.41 6.86 15.74
N PHE A 547 -8.34 6.30 16.30
CA PHE A 547 -7.03 6.95 16.46
C PHE A 547 -7.08 8.41 16.97
N ASN A 548 -7.89 8.65 18.01
CA ASN A 548 -8.15 9.97 18.62
C ASN A 548 -8.83 11.01 17.69
N VAL A 549 -9.43 10.56 16.58
CA VAL A 549 -10.41 11.34 15.81
C VAL A 549 -11.80 10.90 16.27
N GLU A 550 -12.57 11.82 16.84
CA GLU A 550 -13.96 11.60 17.24
C GLU A 550 -14.86 11.90 16.05
N VAL A 551 -15.73 10.96 15.67
CA VAL A 551 -16.55 11.03 14.46
C VAL A 551 -18.03 10.99 14.84
N GLU A 552 -18.67 12.15 14.75
CA GLU A 552 -20.08 12.38 14.97
C GLU A 552 -20.82 12.32 13.63
N LEU A 553 -21.75 11.37 13.53
CA LEU A 553 -22.51 11.05 12.31
C LEU A 553 -24.00 11.18 12.61
N ASN A 554 -24.64 12.20 12.04
CA ASN A 554 -26.10 12.32 12.04
C ASN A 554 -26.64 11.61 10.79
N SER A 555 -27.36 10.51 11.00
CA SER A 555 -27.86 9.64 9.94
C SER A 555 -29.17 8.96 10.35
N THR A 556 -30.07 8.78 9.39
CA THR A 556 -31.30 7.99 9.52
C THR A 556 -31.11 6.51 9.17
N SER A 557 -29.87 6.07 8.95
CA SER A 557 -29.51 4.69 8.60
C SER A 557 -29.52 3.75 9.81
N SER A 558 -29.62 2.45 9.54
CA SER A 558 -29.59 1.40 10.56
C SER A 558 -28.18 1.10 11.08
N VAL A 559 -27.16 1.18 10.22
CA VAL A 559 -25.76 0.83 10.53
C VAL A 559 -24.79 1.83 9.91
N VAL A 560 -23.82 2.28 10.73
CA VAL A 560 -22.73 3.18 10.33
C VAL A 560 -21.39 2.56 10.72
N LYS A 561 -20.42 2.58 9.81
CA LYS A 561 -19.10 1.93 9.93
C LYS A 561 -18.02 3.00 9.76
N THR A 562 -17.23 3.27 10.80
CA THR A 562 -16.17 4.28 10.83
C THR A 562 -14.82 3.59 10.93
N MET A 563 -13.91 3.87 10.01
CA MET A 563 -12.59 3.26 9.93
C MET A 563 -11.49 4.33 9.94
N GLY A 564 -10.53 4.24 10.86
CA GLY A 564 -9.27 4.98 10.78
C GLY A 564 -8.15 4.09 10.22
N MET A 565 -7.27 4.65 9.38
CA MET A 565 -6.12 3.97 8.74
C MET A 565 -4.84 4.81 8.88
N GLN A 566 -3.92 4.40 9.75
CA GLN A 566 -2.67 5.09 10.07
C GLN A 566 -1.55 4.81 9.04
N GLY A 567 -0.73 5.81 8.76
CA GLY A 567 0.32 5.76 7.74
C GLY A 567 -0.18 5.80 6.30
N MET A 568 -1.50 5.93 6.07
CA MET A 568 -2.08 5.80 4.73
C MET A 568 -1.99 7.09 3.91
N ALA A 569 -2.22 8.25 4.54
CA ALA A 569 -2.19 9.55 3.86
C ALA A 569 -0.81 9.91 3.28
N GLU A 570 0.27 9.33 3.82
CA GLU A 570 1.64 9.54 3.34
C GLU A 570 1.96 8.76 2.05
N ARG A 571 1.23 7.67 1.79
CA ARG A 571 1.42 6.75 0.65
C ARG A 571 0.63 7.15 -0.59
N LEU A 572 -0.42 7.96 -0.43
CA LEU A 572 -1.24 8.48 -1.54
C LEU A 572 -0.52 9.65 -2.25
N PRO A 573 -0.76 9.87 -3.56
CA PRO A 573 -0.10 10.93 -4.31
C PRO A 573 -0.48 12.31 -3.77
N LYS A 574 0.52 13.05 -3.28
CA LYS A 574 0.31 14.35 -2.62
C LYS A 574 -0.17 15.45 -3.57
N GLY A 575 -0.06 15.26 -4.88
CA GLY A 575 -0.60 16.17 -5.90
C GLY A 575 -0.10 17.61 -5.73
N ILE A 576 -1.03 18.56 -5.60
CA ILE A 576 -0.74 19.98 -5.33
C ILE A 576 -0.29 20.27 -3.88
N TYR A 577 -0.31 19.27 -3.00
CA TYR A 577 -0.03 19.38 -1.55
C TYR A 577 1.33 18.81 -1.15
N GLN A 578 2.33 18.79 -2.05
CA GLN A 578 3.68 18.24 -1.80
C GLN A 578 4.40 18.82 -0.57
N HIS A 579 4.10 20.07 -0.19
CA HIS A 579 4.70 20.74 0.98
C HIS A 579 3.82 20.67 2.25
N SER A 580 2.69 19.96 2.21
CA SER A 580 1.79 19.81 3.34
C SER A 580 2.17 18.64 4.25
N VAL A 581 1.98 18.79 5.56
CA VAL A 581 1.97 17.64 6.47
C VAL A 581 0.57 17.03 6.43
N PHE A 582 0.49 15.76 6.12
CA PHE A 582 -0.74 15.00 6.24
C PHE A 582 -0.83 14.49 7.68
N ALA A 583 -2.02 14.54 8.28
CA ALA A 583 -2.26 13.69 9.45
C ALA A 583 -2.01 12.23 9.04
N SER A 584 -1.33 11.45 9.88
CA SER A 584 -0.97 10.07 9.51
C SER A 584 -2.20 9.18 9.27
N VAL A 585 -3.34 9.55 9.87
CA VAL A 585 -4.61 8.81 9.82
C VAL A 585 -5.50 9.35 8.69
N VAL A 586 -5.90 8.45 7.78
CA VAL A 586 -7.09 8.62 6.92
C VAL A 586 -8.29 8.06 7.68
N VAL A 587 -9.42 8.76 7.70
CA VAL A 587 -10.67 8.31 8.33
C VAL A 587 -11.74 8.16 7.26
N THR A 588 -12.26 6.96 7.06
CA THR A 588 -13.43 6.70 6.22
C THR A 588 -14.66 6.53 7.11
N ALA A 589 -15.79 7.09 6.67
CA ALA A 589 -17.11 6.71 7.17
C ALA A 589 -17.93 6.09 6.04
N VAL A 590 -18.63 4.99 6.34
CA VAL A 590 -19.48 4.25 5.40
C VAL A 590 -20.84 3.99 6.05
N VAL A 591 -21.92 4.12 5.29
CA VAL A 591 -23.29 3.94 5.76
C VAL A 591 -24.00 2.86 4.96
N GLU A 592 -24.82 2.07 5.65
CA GLU A 592 -25.66 1.03 5.07
C GLU A 592 -27.07 1.57 4.78
N GLY A 593 -27.31 1.99 3.54
CA GLY A 593 -28.60 2.49 3.04
C GLY A 593 -28.55 3.89 2.41
N ASN A 594 -29.67 4.30 1.79
CA ASN A 594 -29.81 5.63 1.19
C ASN A 594 -30.33 6.64 2.23
N GLY A 595 -29.50 7.63 2.57
CA GLY A 595 -29.89 8.76 3.42
C GLY A 595 -28.96 9.95 3.25
N SER A 596 -29.47 11.16 3.49
CA SER A 596 -28.66 12.37 3.65
C SER A 596 -27.87 12.29 4.95
N ILE A 597 -26.56 12.51 4.89
CA ILE A 597 -25.66 12.35 6.04
C ILE A 597 -24.82 13.61 6.19
N ASN A 598 -24.66 14.07 7.43
CA ASN A 598 -23.68 15.10 7.79
C ASN A 598 -22.66 14.49 8.75
N ILE A 599 -21.37 14.66 8.47
CA ILE A 599 -20.26 14.05 9.19
C ILE A 599 -19.40 15.14 9.82
N LYS A 600 -19.33 15.12 11.16
CA LYS A 600 -18.45 15.98 11.93
C LYS A 600 -17.30 15.15 12.49
N MET A 601 -16.13 15.34 11.90
CA MET A 601 -14.88 14.74 12.38
C MET A 601 -14.16 15.75 13.27
N HIS A 602 -14.27 15.53 14.57
CA HIS A 602 -13.57 16.24 15.62
C HIS A 602 -12.13 15.71 15.69
N TYR A 603 -11.25 16.29 14.87
CA TYR A 603 -9.81 16.08 14.95
C TYR A 603 -9.24 16.89 16.12
N GLN A 604 -8.67 16.22 17.12
CA GLN A 604 -7.97 16.92 18.20
C GLN A 604 -6.64 17.50 17.69
N ILE A 605 -6.68 18.76 17.23
CA ILE A 605 -5.48 19.50 16.83
C ILE A 605 -4.60 19.71 18.08
N PRO A 606 -3.34 19.24 18.09
CA PRO A 606 -2.43 19.55 19.19
C PRO A 606 -2.22 21.06 19.28
N GLU A 607 -2.11 21.62 20.50
CA GLU A 607 -1.90 23.06 20.71
C GLU A 607 -0.71 23.62 19.89
N ASN A 608 0.28 22.75 19.63
CA ASN A 608 1.42 22.98 18.75
C ASN A 608 1.12 23.02 17.23
N TYR A 609 -0.11 23.37 16.83
CA TYR A 609 -0.49 23.66 15.42
C TYR A 609 -1.48 24.81 15.23
N SER A 610 -2.07 25.37 16.30
CA SER A 610 -3.16 26.36 16.21
C SER A 610 -2.73 27.78 15.82
N ALA A 611 -1.42 28.07 15.81
CA ALA A 611 -0.88 29.43 15.79
C ALA A 611 -0.11 29.82 14.51
N GLY A 612 -0.50 29.27 13.34
CA GLY A 612 -0.01 29.80 12.05
C GLY A 612 -0.25 28.95 10.81
N ASN A 613 -0.41 27.63 10.97
CA ASN A 613 -0.65 26.71 9.86
C ASN A 613 -2.11 26.78 9.38
N THR A 614 -2.33 26.84 8.06
CA THR A 614 -3.69 26.73 7.52
C THR A 614 -4.10 25.27 7.43
N ALA A 615 -4.68 24.75 8.51
CA ALA A 615 -5.40 23.48 8.47
C ALA A 615 -6.44 23.48 7.33
N SER A 616 -6.63 22.35 6.68
CA SER A 616 -7.65 22.17 5.65
C SER A 616 -8.25 20.79 5.76
N CYS A 617 -9.57 20.73 5.80
CA CYS A 617 -10.32 19.50 5.65
C CYS A 617 -10.25 19.09 4.18
N ILE A 618 -9.81 17.86 3.92
CA ILE A 618 -9.79 17.28 2.57
C ILE A 618 -10.25 15.82 2.63
N TYR A 619 -10.60 15.31 1.47
CA TYR A 619 -10.84 13.89 1.24
C TYR A 619 -10.12 13.41 0.00
N TRP A 620 -9.93 12.10 -0.08
CA TRP A 620 -9.44 11.41 -1.25
C TRP A 620 -10.60 11.18 -2.23
N ASP A 621 -10.56 11.85 -3.37
CA ASP A 621 -11.50 11.62 -4.47
C ASP A 621 -11.05 10.38 -5.25
N THR A 622 -11.81 9.29 -5.12
CA THR A 622 -11.56 8.01 -5.81
C THR A 622 -11.93 8.02 -7.30
N THR A 623 -12.59 9.07 -7.80
CA THR A 623 -12.96 9.23 -9.21
C THR A 623 -11.90 10.02 -9.97
N GLU A 624 -11.39 11.09 -9.36
CA GLU A 624 -10.32 11.93 -9.92
C GLU A 624 -8.91 11.53 -9.44
N ASN A 625 -8.81 10.53 -8.56
CA ASN A 625 -7.58 10.02 -7.94
C ASN A 625 -6.68 11.14 -7.38
N LYS A 626 -7.29 12.06 -6.63
CA LYS A 626 -6.63 13.23 -6.06
C LYS A 626 -7.29 13.68 -4.76
N TRP A 627 -6.53 14.44 -3.97
CA TRP A 627 -7.03 15.12 -2.79
C TRP A 627 -7.93 16.32 -3.16
N SER A 628 -9.12 16.40 -2.56
CA SER A 628 -10.16 17.40 -2.86
C SER A 628 -10.69 18.10 -1.60
N LYS A 629 -11.21 19.32 -1.76
CA LYS A 629 -11.82 20.17 -0.71
C LYS A 629 -13.35 20.27 -0.81
N VAL A 630 -13.95 19.76 -1.89
CA VAL A 630 -15.37 20.02 -2.19
C VAL A 630 -16.28 19.40 -1.13
N GLY A 631 -17.10 20.22 -0.47
CA GLY A 631 -18.04 19.77 0.56
C GLY A 631 -17.40 19.36 1.90
N CYS A 632 -16.19 19.84 2.21
CA CYS A 632 -15.53 19.65 3.51
C CYS A 632 -15.00 20.99 4.05
N ASP A 633 -15.66 21.53 5.07
CA ASP A 633 -15.33 22.82 5.68
C ASP A 633 -14.65 22.67 7.05
N LEU A 634 -13.72 23.58 7.36
CA LEU A 634 -13.06 23.66 8.67
C LEU A 634 -13.84 24.60 9.59
N VAL A 635 -14.53 24.04 10.58
CA VAL A 635 -15.29 24.79 11.57
C VAL A 635 -14.48 24.94 12.86
N LYS A 636 -14.37 26.16 13.38
CA LYS A 636 -13.61 26.47 14.61
C LYS A 636 -14.56 26.72 15.76
N CYS A 637 -14.45 25.94 16.83
CA CYS A 637 -15.30 26.09 18.02
C CYS A 637 -14.61 26.84 19.17
N SER A 638 -13.32 26.59 19.39
CA SER A 638 -12.54 27.20 20.47
C SER A 638 -11.04 27.23 20.16
N ALA A 639 -10.24 27.85 21.03
CA ALA A 639 -8.79 28.01 20.83
C ALA A 639 -8.03 26.69 20.57
N ASN A 640 -8.52 25.58 21.15
CA ASN A 640 -7.87 24.26 21.09
C ASN A 640 -8.70 23.22 20.30
N MET A 641 -9.82 23.61 19.67
CA MET A 641 -10.73 22.66 19.03
C MET A 641 -11.29 23.22 17.72
N SER A 642 -10.87 22.62 16.60
CA SER A 642 -11.42 22.83 15.26
C SER A 642 -11.73 21.49 14.63
N PHE A 643 -12.87 21.36 13.98
CA PHE A 643 -13.39 20.11 13.43
C PHE A 643 -13.66 20.25 11.93
N CYS A 644 -13.68 19.12 11.24
CA CYS A 644 -14.02 19.02 9.84
C CYS A 644 -15.48 18.60 9.69
N GLU A 645 -16.31 19.47 9.12
CA GLU A 645 -17.70 19.17 8.78
C GLU A 645 -17.76 18.87 7.27
N CYS A 646 -18.10 17.63 6.93
CA CYS A 646 -18.13 17.12 5.56
C CYS A 646 -19.53 16.59 5.21
N THR A 647 -20.01 16.92 4.00
CA THR A 647 -21.39 16.66 3.54
C THR A 647 -21.54 15.42 2.65
N HIS A 648 -20.56 14.52 2.66
CA HIS A 648 -20.51 13.29 1.88
C HIS A 648 -19.80 12.15 2.65
N LEU A 649 -19.66 10.97 2.05
CA LEU A 649 -18.98 9.79 2.61
C LEU A 649 -17.76 9.43 1.74
N THR A 650 -16.53 9.66 2.23
CA THR A 650 -15.27 9.35 1.52
C THR A 650 -14.13 9.05 2.51
N SER A 651 -12.94 8.74 1.99
CA SER A 651 -11.68 8.71 2.75
C SER A 651 -11.23 10.14 3.12
N PHE A 652 -11.49 10.58 4.35
CA PHE A 652 -11.07 11.90 4.85
C PHE A 652 -9.64 11.87 5.36
N SER A 653 -8.92 12.99 5.20
CA SER A 653 -7.62 13.18 5.85
C SER A 653 -7.51 14.63 6.30
N MET A 654 -7.15 14.87 7.56
CA MET A 654 -6.83 16.23 7.98
C MET A 654 -5.50 16.65 7.33
N LEU A 655 -5.51 17.73 6.53
CA LEU A 655 -4.28 18.37 6.06
C LEU A 655 -3.83 19.44 7.05
N LEU A 656 -2.71 19.17 7.72
CA LEU A 656 -1.89 20.17 8.40
C LEU A 656 -0.91 20.76 7.37
N SER A 657 -1.43 21.52 6.42
CA SER A 657 -0.58 22.18 5.44
C SER A 657 0.41 23.09 6.17
N LYS A 658 1.72 22.80 6.03
CA LYS A 658 2.78 23.69 6.50
C LYS A 658 2.98 24.78 5.46
N THR A 659 1.91 25.53 5.23
CA THR A 659 2.00 26.85 4.60
C THR A 659 2.99 27.69 5.41
N PRO A 660 3.87 28.48 4.75
CA PRO A 660 4.51 29.57 5.47
C PRO A 660 3.39 30.42 6.08
N ILE A 661 3.54 30.82 7.35
CA ILE A 661 2.47 31.46 8.13
C ILE A 661 1.86 32.59 7.29
N ASN A 662 0.64 32.37 6.78
CA ASN A 662 0.06 33.24 5.76
C ASN A 662 -0.57 34.46 6.45
N LEU A 663 0.31 35.30 6.96
CA LEU A 663 -0.01 36.51 7.68
C LEU A 663 -0.71 37.48 6.73
N PRO A 664 -1.98 37.85 7.00
CA PRO A 664 -2.73 38.68 6.08
C PRO A 664 -1.99 40.00 5.86
N PHE A 665 -1.95 40.43 4.60
CA PHE A 665 -1.27 41.63 4.10
C PHE A 665 0.27 41.61 4.14
N LEU A 666 0.94 40.51 4.54
CA LEU A 666 2.40 40.48 4.67
C LEU A 666 3.13 40.66 3.31
N ASP A 667 2.64 40.02 2.25
CA ASP A 667 3.20 40.17 0.90
C ASP A 667 3.04 41.61 0.39
N GLN A 668 1.86 42.21 0.60
CA GLN A 668 1.58 43.60 0.25
C GLN A 668 2.50 44.57 1.02
N ILE A 669 2.69 44.34 2.33
CA ILE A 669 3.64 45.10 3.15
C ILE A 669 5.07 44.95 2.60
N THR A 670 5.46 43.73 2.21
CA THR A 670 6.78 43.44 1.64
C THR A 670 7.01 44.19 0.33
N TYR A 671 6.05 44.14 -0.62
CA TYR A 671 6.19 44.81 -1.91
C TYR A 671 6.18 46.34 -1.79
N ILE A 672 5.32 46.90 -0.92
CA ILE A 672 5.29 48.35 -0.64
C ILE A 672 6.59 48.80 0.03
N GLY A 673 7.07 48.06 1.04
CA GLY A 673 8.33 48.34 1.73
C GLY A 673 9.53 48.29 0.78
N LEU A 674 9.70 47.20 0.02
CA LEU A 674 10.80 47.07 -0.94
C LEU A 674 10.74 48.12 -2.05
N GLY A 675 9.55 48.53 -2.50
CA GLY A 675 9.40 49.67 -3.41
C GLY A 675 9.95 50.98 -2.82
N ILE A 676 9.66 51.24 -1.54
CA ILE A 676 10.22 52.39 -0.80
C ILE A 676 11.74 52.24 -0.59
N SER A 677 12.24 51.03 -0.31
CA SER A 677 13.68 50.71 -0.21
C SER A 677 14.42 51.06 -1.50
N ILE A 678 13.97 50.51 -2.63
CA ILE A 678 14.57 50.71 -3.96
C ILE A 678 14.64 52.20 -4.32
N CYS A 679 13.52 52.93 -4.17
CA CYS A 679 13.50 54.38 -4.41
C CYS A 679 14.46 55.14 -3.49
N SER A 680 14.51 54.79 -2.20
CA SER A 680 15.41 55.41 -1.22
C SER A 680 16.89 55.14 -1.52
N LEU A 681 17.22 53.93 -1.98
CA LEU A 681 18.58 53.51 -2.34
C LEU A 681 19.07 54.21 -3.60
N ILE A 682 18.21 54.35 -4.63
CA ILE A 682 18.52 55.11 -5.84
C ILE A 682 18.81 56.58 -5.49
N VAL A 683 17.96 57.22 -4.68
CA VAL A 683 18.18 58.60 -4.20
C VAL A 683 19.46 58.71 -3.37
N PHE A 684 19.73 57.75 -2.47
CA PHE A 684 20.96 57.73 -1.68
C PHE A 684 22.23 57.65 -2.55
N LEU A 685 22.26 56.75 -3.54
CA LEU A 685 23.40 56.59 -4.45
C LEU A 685 23.64 57.85 -5.31
N ILE A 686 22.58 58.54 -5.74
CA ILE A 686 22.68 59.83 -6.44
C ILE A 686 23.26 60.91 -5.53
N ILE A 687 22.80 61.02 -4.28
CA ILE A 687 23.31 62.00 -3.31
C ILE A 687 24.78 61.73 -2.98
N GLU A 688 25.16 60.48 -2.68
CA GLU A 688 26.56 60.10 -2.43
C GLU A 688 27.45 60.44 -3.63
N PHE A 689 27.01 60.17 -4.87
CA PHE A 689 27.77 60.52 -6.08
C PHE A 689 28.00 62.04 -6.22
N LEU A 690 26.97 62.86 -5.98
CA LEU A 690 27.08 64.32 -6.06
C LEU A 690 27.93 64.92 -4.92
N VAL A 691 27.81 64.37 -3.71
CA VAL A 691 28.40 64.93 -2.47
C VAL A 691 29.79 64.33 -2.15
N TRP A 692 30.20 63.27 -2.84
CA TRP A 692 31.45 62.52 -2.62
C TRP A 692 32.67 63.42 -2.35
N ASN A 693 32.98 64.32 -3.30
CA ASN A 693 34.15 65.20 -3.21
C ASN A 693 34.04 66.27 -2.11
N ALA A 694 32.83 66.58 -1.62
CA ALA A 694 32.61 67.52 -0.53
C ALA A 694 32.83 66.86 0.84
N VAL A 695 32.35 65.62 1.04
CA VAL A 695 32.35 64.96 2.36
C VAL A 695 33.52 63.99 2.56
N VAL A 696 34.03 63.35 1.50
CA VAL A 696 35.17 62.41 1.56
C VAL A 696 36.50 63.18 1.68
N LYS A 697 36.75 63.76 2.86
CA LYS A 697 37.98 64.51 3.19
C LYS A 697 39.04 63.71 3.96
N SER A 698 38.72 62.48 4.39
CA SER A 698 39.63 61.63 5.16
C SER A 698 39.59 60.16 4.72
N ASN A 699 40.64 59.40 5.05
CA ASN A 699 40.69 57.95 4.84
C ASN A 699 39.51 57.21 5.49
N LEU A 700 39.14 57.63 6.71
CA LEU A 700 38.02 57.08 7.46
C LEU A 700 36.68 57.31 6.74
N SER A 701 36.38 58.57 6.40
CA SER A 701 35.17 58.92 5.66
C SER A 701 35.12 58.19 4.30
N HIS A 702 36.26 58.09 3.60
CA HIS A 702 36.35 57.35 2.34
C HIS A 702 35.93 55.89 2.50
N PHE A 703 36.33 55.21 3.57
CA PHE A 703 35.91 53.84 3.81
C PHE A 703 34.43 53.75 4.20
N ARG A 704 33.94 54.67 5.04
CA ARG A 704 32.53 54.70 5.46
C ARG A 704 31.60 54.88 4.25
N HIS A 705 31.81 55.92 3.43
CA HIS A 705 30.96 56.15 2.26
C HIS A 705 31.13 55.05 1.20
N MET A 706 32.35 54.56 0.95
CA MET A 706 32.56 53.40 0.08
C MET A 706 31.78 52.17 0.56
N SER A 707 31.83 51.86 1.86
CA SER A 707 31.10 50.72 2.43
C SER A 707 29.59 50.92 2.32
N LEU A 708 29.07 52.10 2.65
CA LEU A 708 27.64 52.43 2.51
C LEU A 708 27.16 52.35 1.05
N VAL A 709 27.96 52.82 0.09
CA VAL A 709 27.65 52.69 -1.35
C VAL A 709 27.65 51.22 -1.79
N ASN A 710 28.55 50.37 -1.30
CA ASN A 710 28.56 48.94 -1.65
C ASN A 710 27.43 48.17 -0.95
N ILE A 711 27.09 48.49 0.31
CA ILE A 711 25.89 48.00 1.02
C ILE A 711 24.63 48.36 0.22
N ALA A 712 24.50 49.63 -0.17
CA ALA A 712 23.34 50.13 -0.91
C ALA A 712 23.22 49.50 -2.31
N LEU A 713 24.33 49.36 -3.04
CA LEU A 713 24.36 48.71 -4.35
C LEU A 713 23.99 47.22 -4.26
N CYS A 714 24.53 46.50 -3.28
CA CYS A 714 24.20 45.10 -3.04
C CYS A 714 22.72 44.92 -2.65
N LEU A 715 22.21 45.74 -1.71
CA LEU A 715 20.80 45.70 -1.30
C LEU A 715 19.87 46.04 -2.47
N LEU A 716 20.17 47.08 -3.26
CA LEU A 716 19.37 47.49 -4.41
C LEU A 716 19.22 46.36 -5.46
N ILE A 717 20.30 45.66 -5.79
CA ILE A 717 20.24 44.55 -6.76
C ILE A 717 19.51 43.35 -6.16
N ALA A 718 19.68 43.10 -4.85
CA ALA A 718 18.98 42.03 -4.15
C ALA A 718 17.46 42.28 -4.04
N ASP A 719 17.03 43.50 -3.71
CA ASP A 719 15.63 43.93 -3.63
C ASP A 719 14.95 43.85 -5.01
N CYS A 720 15.61 44.37 -6.06
CA CYS A 720 15.11 44.26 -7.44
C CYS A 720 14.97 42.80 -7.88
N ALA A 721 15.95 41.94 -7.58
CA ALA A 721 15.88 40.52 -7.89
C ALA A 721 14.85 39.77 -7.02
N PHE A 722 14.54 40.25 -5.81
CA PHE A 722 13.47 39.73 -4.95
C PHE A 722 12.11 40.01 -5.59
N ILE A 723 11.81 41.26 -5.93
CA ILE A 723 10.55 41.64 -6.61
C ILE A 723 10.39 40.88 -7.94
N ALA A 724 11.46 40.79 -8.76
CA ALA A 724 11.43 40.03 -10.00
C ALA A 724 11.09 38.54 -9.77
N SER A 725 11.61 37.95 -8.69
CA SER A 725 11.34 36.54 -8.36
C SER A 725 9.95 36.27 -7.76
N SER A 726 9.22 37.31 -7.33
CA SER A 726 7.87 37.18 -6.77
C SER A 726 6.80 36.77 -7.80
N PHE A 727 7.15 36.78 -9.09
CA PHE A 727 6.28 36.35 -10.18
C PHE A 727 6.86 35.11 -10.89
N PRO A 728 6.99 33.94 -10.20
CA PRO A 728 7.65 32.76 -10.76
C PRO A 728 6.97 32.21 -12.02
N ASN A 729 5.66 32.43 -12.18
CA ASN A 729 4.84 31.96 -13.29
C ASN A 729 5.20 32.59 -14.65
N ILE A 730 5.95 33.70 -14.68
CA ILE A 730 6.44 34.34 -15.92
C ILE A 730 7.96 34.13 -16.14
N LEU A 731 8.61 33.29 -15.32
CA LEU A 731 10.05 33.08 -15.35
C LEU A 731 10.42 31.69 -15.87
N ASN A 732 11.34 31.64 -16.84
CA ASN A 732 12.01 30.40 -17.27
C ASN A 732 12.98 29.89 -16.19
N ASP A 733 13.29 28.60 -16.18
CA ASP A 733 14.16 27.97 -15.17
C ASP A 733 15.53 28.64 -15.03
N THR A 734 16.16 28.98 -16.15
CA THR A 734 17.43 29.72 -16.18
C THR A 734 17.33 31.08 -15.50
N LEU A 735 16.20 31.80 -15.66
CA LEU A 735 15.98 33.09 -15.00
C LEU A 735 15.73 32.92 -13.50
N CYS A 736 14.96 31.90 -13.11
CA CYS A 736 14.73 31.53 -11.71
C CYS A 736 16.05 31.17 -10.99
N LEU A 737 16.95 30.43 -11.65
CA LEU A 737 18.29 30.12 -11.17
C LEU A 737 19.18 31.37 -11.09
N ILE A 738 19.20 32.21 -12.13
CA ILE A 738 19.98 33.47 -12.15
C ILE A 738 19.53 34.40 -11.01
N LEU A 739 18.22 34.57 -10.79
CA LEU A 739 17.68 35.37 -9.69
C LEU A 739 18.02 34.76 -8.32
N THR A 740 18.03 33.43 -8.20
CA THR A 740 18.47 32.77 -6.95
C THR A 740 19.96 33.01 -6.68
N LEU A 741 20.82 32.85 -7.69
CA LEU A 741 22.26 33.11 -7.60
C LEU A 741 22.56 34.58 -7.28
N ALA A 742 21.92 35.51 -7.99
CA ALA A 742 22.07 36.94 -7.79
C ALA A 742 21.70 37.33 -6.36
N LYS A 743 20.49 36.99 -5.89
CA LYS A 743 20.08 37.34 -4.52
C LYS A 743 20.97 36.69 -3.45
N HIS A 744 21.34 35.42 -3.61
CA HIS A 744 22.24 34.74 -2.66
C HIS A 744 23.58 35.48 -2.57
N PHE A 745 24.18 35.86 -3.70
CA PHE A 745 25.41 36.65 -3.73
C PHE A 745 25.25 38.06 -3.16
N PHE A 746 24.25 38.82 -3.60
CA PHE A 746 24.12 40.24 -3.24
C PHE A 746 23.64 40.46 -1.81
N PHE A 747 22.68 39.68 -1.28
CA PHE A 747 22.37 39.76 0.15
C PHE A 747 23.59 39.38 1.00
N LEU A 748 24.33 38.32 0.65
CA LEU A 748 25.53 37.93 1.39
C LEU A 748 26.64 38.98 1.32
N GLY A 749 26.89 39.56 0.14
CA GLY A 749 27.83 40.68 -0.05
C GLY A 749 27.48 41.90 0.80
N MET A 750 26.19 42.26 0.89
CA MET A 750 25.70 43.31 1.77
C MET A 750 26.08 43.06 3.24
N PHE A 751 25.93 41.82 3.73
CA PHE A 751 26.39 41.44 5.08
C PHE A 751 27.90 41.55 5.27
N PHE A 752 28.71 41.05 4.33
CA PHE A 752 30.16 41.17 4.43
C PHE A 752 30.64 42.64 4.36
N TRP A 753 29.96 43.52 3.62
CA TRP A 753 30.25 44.96 3.67
C TRP A 753 29.77 45.64 4.98
N MET A 754 28.65 45.20 5.58
CA MET A 754 28.26 45.63 6.92
C MET A 754 29.27 45.18 7.98
N LEU A 755 29.86 43.97 7.85
CA LEU A 755 30.97 43.51 8.69
C LEU A 755 32.20 44.40 8.54
N CYS A 756 32.61 44.72 7.30
CA CYS A 756 33.71 45.64 7.03
C CYS A 756 33.50 47.02 7.70
N LEU A 757 32.30 47.59 7.57
CA LEU A 757 31.93 48.86 8.18
C LEU A 757 31.97 48.81 9.73
N SER A 758 31.36 47.77 10.30
CA SER A 758 31.32 47.50 11.74
C SER A 758 32.73 47.33 12.33
N MET A 759 33.55 46.45 11.74
CA MET A 759 34.90 46.15 12.23
C MET A 759 35.85 47.35 12.13
N MET A 760 35.73 48.20 11.09
CA MET A 760 36.54 49.42 11.02
C MET A 760 36.14 50.44 12.10
N LEU A 761 34.85 50.63 12.34
CA LEU A 761 34.38 51.57 13.38
C LEU A 761 34.79 51.09 14.79
N LEU A 762 34.69 49.78 15.06
CA LEU A 762 35.21 49.17 16.29
C LEU A 762 36.72 49.37 16.43
N HIS A 763 37.50 49.09 15.37
CA HIS A 763 38.94 49.30 15.36
C HIS A 763 39.30 50.77 15.63
N GLN A 764 38.60 51.73 15.04
CA GLN A 764 38.87 53.14 15.25
C GLN A 764 38.61 53.58 16.70
N LEU A 765 37.54 53.06 17.32
CA LEU A 765 37.16 53.41 18.70
C LEU A 765 38.09 52.80 19.75
N ILE A 766 38.66 51.62 19.49
CA ILE A 766 39.64 50.97 20.38
C ILE A 766 41.06 51.52 20.13
N PHE A 767 41.47 51.63 18.86
CA PHE A 767 42.83 51.98 18.45
C PHE A 767 42.90 53.39 17.83
N VAL A 768 42.41 54.38 18.57
CA VAL A 768 42.34 55.81 18.17
C VAL A 768 43.68 56.34 17.61
N PHE A 769 44.81 55.86 18.12
CA PHE A 769 46.16 56.31 17.75
C PHE A 769 46.81 55.54 16.58
N ASN A 770 46.25 54.40 16.15
CA ASN A 770 46.81 53.57 15.06
C ASN A 770 45.86 53.49 13.85
N PRO A 771 45.72 54.57 13.05
CA PRO A 771 44.83 54.57 11.89
C PRO A 771 45.34 53.66 10.77
N LEU A 772 44.48 52.77 10.27
CA LEU A 772 44.80 51.86 9.17
C LEU A 772 45.12 52.65 7.87
N ARG A 773 46.19 52.27 7.18
CA ARG A 773 46.61 52.90 5.91
C ARG A 773 45.72 52.44 4.75
N LYS A 774 45.35 53.36 3.85
CA LYS A 774 44.49 53.11 2.68
C LYS A 774 44.94 51.93 1.81
N SER A 775 46.25 51.76 1.65
CA SER A 775 46.85 50.64 0.89
C SER A 775 46.64 49.25 1.51
N VAL A 776 46.18 49.17 2.77
CA VAL A 776 45.95 47.91 3.49
C VAL A 776 44.46 47.64 3.66
N TYR A 777 43.69 48.60 4.20
CA TYR A 777 42.26 48.36 4.46
C TYR A 777 41.43 48.21 3.18
N MET A 778 41.84 48.86 2.08
CA MET A 778 41.04 48.89 0.84
C MET A 778 41.04 47.54 0.10
N PRO A 779 42.19 46.88 -0.18
CA PRO A 779 42.17 45.53 -0.75
C PRO A 779 41.56 44.51 0.23
N LEU A 780 41.80 44.64 1.54
CA LEU A 780 41.23 43.74 2.55
C LEU A 780 39.70 43.77 2.53
N ALA A 781 39.07 44.95 2.50
CA ALA A 781 37.62 45.07 2.48
C ALA A 781 36.99 44.64 1.15
N ILE A 782 37.69 44.77 0.01
CA ILE A 782 37.24 44.21 -1.28
C ILE A 782 37.28 42.67 -1.25
N ILE A 783 38.33 42.07 -0.68
CA ILE A 783 38.44 40.62 -0.51
C ILE A 783 37.32 40.09 0.39
N VAL A 784 37.14 40.67 1.58
CA VAL A 784 36.09 40.27 2.52
C VAL A 784 34.69 40.55 1.94
N GLY A 785 34.48 41.71 1.33
CA GLY A 785 33.18 42.17 0.82
C GLY A 785 32.66 41.44 -0.42
N TYR A 786 33.53 40.80 -1.23
CA TYR A 786 33.11 40.14 -2.48
C TYR A 786 33.71 38.75 -2.72
N VAL A 787 34.98 38.48 -2.37
CA VAL A 787 35.61 37.19 -2.66
C VAL A 787 35.05 36.10 -1.74
N PHE A 788 34.85 36.38 -0.45
CA PHE A 788 34.21 35.45 0.48
C PHE A 788 32.75 35.11 0.10
N PRO A 789 31.86 36.08 -0.22
CA PRO A 789 30.55 35.79 -0.80
C PRO A 789 30.63 34.91 -2.06
N THR A 790 31.52 35.23 -3.00
CA THR A 790 31.71 34.45 -4.24
C THR A 790 32.06 32.99 -3.94
N MET A 791 32.98 32.77 -2.99
CA MET A 791 33.40 31.43 -2.56
C MET A 791 32.23 30.63 -1.96
N VAL A 792 31.45 31.24 -1.06
CA VAL A 792 30.29 30.57 -0.43
C VAL A 792 29.24 30.17 -1.48
N VAL A 793 28.86 31.09 -2.37
CA VAL A 793 27.87 30.82 -3.42
C VAL A 793 28.39 29.74 -4.39
N GLY A 794 29.64 29.87 -4.85
CA GLY A 794 30.25 28.95 -5.81
C GLY A 794 30.40 27.52 -5.27
N VAL A 795 30.90 27.35 -4.04
CA VAL A 795 31.01 26.03 -3.40
C VAL A 795 29.61 25.42 -3.18
N THR A 796 28.65 26.22 -2.73
CA THR A 796 27.27 25.75 -2.50
C THR A 796 26.60 25.30 -3.81
N TYR A 797 26.75 26.07 -4.88
CA TYR A 797 26.22 25.71 -6.20
C TYR A 797 26.86 24.43 -6.73
N LEU A 798 28.19 24.33 -6.72
CA LEU A 798 28.91 23.14 -7.19
C LEU A 798 28.64 21.88 -6.37
N TYR A 799 28.37 22.02 -5.07
CA TYR A 799 27.99 20.92 -4.18
C TYR A 799 26.57 20.41 -4.47
N TYR A 800 25.57 21.29 -4.50
CA TYR A 800 24.19 20.90 -4.74
C TYR A 800 23.91 20.52 -6.20
N ASN A 801 24.65 21.06 -7.18
CA ASN A 801 24.57 20.63 -8.58
C ASN A 801 25.14 19.21 -8.83
N LYS A 802 25.84 18.62 -7.85
CA LYS A 802 26.29 17.22 -7.88
C LYS A 802 25.41 16.27 -7.07
N ARG A 803 24.48 16.79 -6.25
CA ARG A 803 23.49 15.99 -5.51
C ARG A 803 22.25 15.74 -6.38
N LYS A 804 21.60 14.60 -6.15
CA LYS A 804 20.28 14.25 -6.73
C LYS A 804 19.14 14.31 -5.71
N ASP A 805 19.47 14.36 -4.43
CA ASP A 805 18.55 14.32 -3.28
C ASP A 805 18.02 15.70 -2.86
N VAL A 806 18.78 16.77 -3.11
CA VAL A 806 18.40 18.15 -2.77
C VAL A 806 18.90 19.10 -3.86
N THR A 807 18.01 19.90 -4.44
CA THR A 807 18.35 20.93 -5.45
C THR A 807 18.98 22.17 -4.81
N TYR A 808 19.78 22.91 -5.58
CA TYR A 808 20.31 24.21 -5.14
C TYR A 808 19.21 25.26 -4.90
N TYR A 809 18.14 25.25 -5.70
CA TYR A 809 17.03 26.19 -5.61
C TYR A 809 15.66 25.49 -5.68
N ASN A 810 14.64 26.14 -5.09
CA ASN A 810 13.24 25.78 -5.21
C ASN A 810 12.59 26.61 -6.34
N ARG A 811 11.92 25.92 -7.27
CA ARG A 811 11.28 26.52 -8.46
C ARG A 811 10.06 27.39 -8.12
N ALA A 812 9.33 27.08 -7.05
CA ALA A 812 8.10 27.76 -6.67
C ALA A 812 8.34 29.16 -6.04
N SER A 813 9.52 29.38 -5.44
CA SER A 813 9.89 30.65 -4.79
C SER A 813 11.14 31.32 -5.37
N CYS A 814 11.78 30.70 -6.37
CA CYS A 814 13.07 31.09 -6.94
C CYS A 814 14.07 31.52 -5.85
N TRP A 815 14.25 30.65 -4.86
CA TRP A 815 15.09 30.84 -3.68
C TRP A 815 15.85 29.56 -3.33
N LEU A 816 16.80 29.66 -2.40
CA LEU A 816 17.52 28.51 -1.84
C LEU A 816 16.57 27.50 -1.18
N THR A 817 16.81 26.22 -1.45
CA THR A 817 16.02 25.10 -0.93
C THR A 817 16.21 24.90 0.57
N TYR A 818 15.10 24.86 1.31
CA TYR A 818 15.02 24.32 2.66
C TYR A 818 14.44 22.91 2.60
N ALA A 819 15.06 21.93 3.26
CA ALA A 819 14.60 20.53 3.24
C ALA A 819 14.29 19.98 4.64
N SER A 820 15.13 20.27 5.65
CA SER A 820 14.90 19.89 7.05
C SER A 820 15.88 20.63 7.98
N SER A 821 15.81 20.38 9.29
CA SER A 821 16.81 20.90 10.24
C SER A 821 18.23 20.48 9.81
N MET A 822 19.13 21.46 9.69
CA MET A 822 20.50 21.33 9.16
C MET A 822 20.63 20.68 7.77
N ARG A 823 19.58 20.66 6.94
CA ARG A 823 19.58 20.12 5.57
C ARG A 823 18.89 21.06 4.56
N GLY A 824 19.63 21.45 3.52
CA GLY A 824 19.17 22.36 2.47
C GLY A 824 20.23 23.40 2.09
N SER A 825 20.14 23.98 0.90
CA SER A 825 21.07 25.04 0.45
C SER A 825 20.88 26.35 1.23
N LEU A 826 19.72 26.56 1.87
CA LEU A 826 19.44 27.73 2.69
C LEU A 826 20.46 27.94 3.84
N TYR A 827 21.03 26.86 4.40
CA TYR A 827 22.00 26.96 5.49
C TYR A 827 23.32 27.60 5.07
N ALA A 828 23.68 27.55 3.78
CA ALA A 828 24.85 28.25 3.25
C ALA A 828 24.72 29.78 3.30
N PHE A 829 23.47 30.28 3.33
CA PHE A 829 23.15 31.70 3.53
C PHE A 829 23.02 32.04 5.02
N LEU A 830 22.27 31.23 5.77
CA LEU A 830 21.98 31.51 7.19
C LEU A 830 23.20 31.41 8.11
N LEU A 831 24.11 30.45 7.91
CA LEU A 831 25.25 30.26 8.82
C LEU A 831 26.28 31.41 8.76
N PRO A 832 26.73 31.90 7.58
CA PRO A 832 27.56 33.10 7.49
C PRO A 832 26.87 34.35 8.05
N ILE A 833 25.57 34.52 7.80
CA ILE A 833 24.81 35.68 8.28
C ILE A 833 24.66 35.66 9.80
N GLY A 834 24.38 34.50 10.40
CA GLY A 834 24.37 34.34 11.86
C GLY A 834 25.69 34.76 12.52
N PHE A 835 26.82 34.35 11.93
CA PHE A 835 28.15 34.76 12.39
C PHE A 835 28.39 36.28 12.23
N ILE A 836 28.05 36.86 11.09
CA ILE A 836 28.23 38.29 10.81
C ILE A 836 27.35 39.16 11.73
N VAL A 837 26.06 38.81 11.89
CA VAL A 837 25.12 39.53 12.74
C VAL A 837 25.57 39.44 14.21
N PHE A 838 26.06 38.29 14.66
CA PHE A 838 26.65 38.14 16.00
C PHE A 838 27.88 39.04 16.20
N ALA A 839 28.83 39.03 15.26
CA ALA A 839 30.02 39.89 15.32
C ALA A 839 29.66 41.39 15.31
N ASN A 840 28.69 41.79 14.50
CA ASN A 840 28.18 43.16 14.44
C ASN A 840 27.43 43.57 15.72
N LEU A 841 26.71 42.65 16.37
CA LEU A 841 26.06 42.90 17.65
C LEU A 841 27.11 43.11 18.76
N CYS A 842 28.15 42.27 18.82
CA CYS A 842 29.27 42.45 19.76
C CYS A 842 29.98 43.78 19.55
N SER A 843 30.27 44.13 18.29
CA SER A 843 30.81 45.44 17.89
C SER A 843 29.92 46.58 18.38
N MET A 844 28.64 46.56 18.04
CA MET A 844 27.65 47.57 18.44
C MET A 844 27.56 47.74 19.96
N VAL A 845 27.63 46.65 20.74
CA VAL A 845 27.65 46.73 22.22
C VAL A 845 28.90 47.44 22.74
N VAL A 846 30.08 47.19 22.16
CA VAL A 846 31.32 47.89 22.54
C VAL A 846 31.29 49.36 22.12
N VAL A 847 30.78 49.68 20.92
CA VAL A 847 30.57 51.05 20.44
C VAL A 847 29.63 51.80 21.38
N LEU A 848 28.46 51.24 21.66
CA LEU A 848 27.46 51.84 22.54
C LEU A 848 27.99 52.00 23.97
N SER A 849 28.64 50.98 24.54
CA SER A 849 29.26 51.06 25.86
C SER A 849 30.37 52.12 25.96
N THR A 850 31.03 52.43 24.84
CA THR A 850 32.05 53.49 24.77
C THR A 850 31.42 54.88 24.65
N LEU A 851 30.37 55.02 23.83
CA LEU A 851 29.58 56.26 23.71
C LEU A 851 28.76 56.58 24.98
N LEU A 852 28.44 55.57 25.79
CA LEU A 852 27.73 55.69 27.07
C LEU A 852 28.64 55.95 28.27
N LYS A 853 29.97 55.97 28.11
CA LYS A 853 30.87 56.39 29.21
C LYS A 853 30.55 57.85 29.56
N PRO A 854 30.11 58.15 30.80
CA PRO A 854 29.84 59.53 31.17
C PRO A 854 31.13 60.34 31.07
N ALA A 855 31.06 61.49 30.40
CA ALA A 855 32.04 62.55 30.66
C ALA A 855 31.89 62.92 32.14
N ALA A 856 32.97 62.80 32.91
CA ALA A 856 32.93 62.85 34.38
C ALA A 856 32.75 64.30 34.89
N THR A 857 31.56 64.85 34.70
CA THR A 857 31.13 66.15 35.23
C THR A 857 29.61 66.14 35.45
N GLU A 858 29.19 66.71 36.57
CA GLU A 858 27.81 66.67 37.09
C GLU A 858 26.77 67.15 36.07
N ASN A 859 25.66 66.42 35.94
CA ASN A 859 24.52 66.80 35.09
C ASN A 859 23.20 66.28 35.66
N THR A 860 22.11 67.00 35.38
CA THR A 860 20.83 66.92 36.09
C THR A 860 19.93 65.81 35.54
N GLN A 861 18.89 65.44 36.28
CA GLN A 861 17.84 64.50 35.85
C GLN A 861 17.17 64.88 34.51
N LYS A 862 17.17 66.18 34.16
CA LYS A 862 16.69 66.71 32.87
C LYS A 862 17.64 66.37 31.72
N ASP A 863 18.94 66.49 31.97
CA ASP A 863 20.02 66.18 31.02
C ASP A 863 20.11 64.67 30.80
N GLN A 864 19.89 63.86 31.83
CA GLN A 864 19.76 62.40 31.70
C GLN A 864 18.63 62.01 30.74
N LYS A 865 17.49 62.71 30.73
CA LYS A 865 16.38 62.44 29.82
C LYS A 865 16.70 62.79 28.36
N GLU A 866 17.32 63.95 28.11
CA GLU A 866 17.73 64.33 26.76
C GLU A 866 18.95 63.52 26.26
N ALA A 867 19.87 63.12 27.14
CA ALA A 867 20.94 62.18 26.84
C ALA A 867 20.38 60.80 26.47
N ALA A 868 19.47 60.23 27.26
CA ALA A 868 18.81 58.96 26.95
C ALA A 868 18.03 59.02 25.63
N LYS A 869 17.33 60.13 25.36
CA LYS A 869 16.64 60.40 24.09
C LYS A 869 17.60 60.51 22.90
N SER A 870 18.77 61.12 23.08
CA SER A 870 19.85 61.17 22.09
C SER A 870 20.45 59.78 21.83
N VAL A 871 20.71 59.00 22.88
CA VAL A 871 21.18 57.61 22.83
C VAL A 871 20.19 56.71 22.09
N VAL A 872 18.90 56.75 22.47
CA VAL A 872 17.85 55.96 21.80
C VAL A 872 17.73 56.37 20.33
N LYS A 873 17.83 57.67 20.01
CA LYS A 873 17.88 58.14 18.62
C LYS A 873 19.07 57.51 17.86
N VAL A 874 20.28 57.52 18.44
CA VAL A 874 21.46 56.89 17.83
C VAL A 874 21.24 55.38 17.65
N ILE A 875 20.71 54.66 18.65
CA ILE A 875 20.44 53.21 18.55
C ILE A 875 19.45 52.91 17.43
N VAL A 876 18.31 53.62 17.37
CA VAL A 876 17.26 53.40 16.35
C VAL A 876 17.80 53.61 14.93
N PHE A 877 18.64 54.63 14.72
CA PHE A 877 19.24 54.88 13.40
C PHE A 877 20.43 53.95 13.09
N LEU A 878 21.22 53.54 14.07
CA LEU A 878 22.44 52.75 13.84
C LEU A 878 22.19 51.24 13.69
N THR A 879 21.13 50.72 14.33
CA THR A 879 20.82 49.26 14.32
C THR A 879 20.56 48.69 12.91
N PRO A 880 19.80 49.35 12.01
CA PRO A 880 19.61 48.89 10.63
C PRO A 880 20.91 48.89 9.80
N VAL A 881 21.81 49.85 10.03
CA VAL A 881 23.04 50.03 9.25
C VAL A 881 24.07 48.92 9.51
N PHE A 882 24.03 48.29 10.69
CA PHE A 882 24.86 47.11 11.01
C PHE A 882 24.14 45.76 10.79
N GLY A 883 22.91 45.77 10.27
CA GLY A 883 22.11 44.55 10.07
C GLY A 883 21.60 43.93 11.38
N GLY A 884 21.61 44.64 12.50
CA GLY A 884 21.10 44.15 13.79
C GLY A 884 19.60 43.84 13.77
N THR A 885 18.89 44.38 12.78
CA THR A 885 17.48 44.08 12.46
C THR A 885 17.27 42.62 12.04
N TRP A 886 18.28 41.97 11.47
CA TRP A 886 18.22 40.56 11.06
C TRP A 886 18.35 39.57 12.23
N VAL A 887 18.65 40.05 13.44
CA VAL A 887 18.46 39.27 14.68
C VAL A 887 16.99 38.81 14.80
N LEU A 888 16.02 39.62 14.35
CA LEU A 888 14.60 39.24 14.31
C LEU A 888 14.36 38.06 13.35
N GLY A 889 14.99 38.07 12.17
CA GLY A 889 14.90 36.97 11.20
C GLY A 889 15.55 35.68 11.70
N LEU A 890 16.66 35.78 12.44
CA LEU A 890 17.27 34.64 13.13
C LEU A 890 16.37 34.10 14.25
N PHE A 891 15.69 34.97 15.01
CA PHE A 891 14.68 34.52 15.98
C PHE A 891 13.47 33.85 15.31
N VAL A 892 12.97 34.37 14.17
CA VAL A 892 11.92 33.68 13.38
C VAL A 892 12.36 32.28 12.95
N PHE A 893 13.63 32.10 12.61
CA PHE A 893 14.17 30.80 12.19
C PHE A 893 14.40 29.84 13.38
N LEU A 894 14.81 30.36 14.54
CA LEU A 894 15.14 29.55 15.73
C LEU A 894 13.96 29.27 16.67
N MET A 895 12.89 30.08 16.65
CA MET A 895 11.68 29.85 17.43
C MET A 895 10.80 28.77 16.80
N GLU A 896 10.25 27.89 17.65
CA GLU A 896 9.21 26.93 17.24
C GLU A 896 7.98 27.64 16.66
N ASP A 897 7.26 26.95 15.76
CA ASP A 897 6.37 27.60 14.79
C ASP A 897 5.09 28.24 15.37
N ASN A 898 4.79 28.03 16.66
CA ASN A 898 3.44 28.18 17.22
C ASN A 898 3.28 29.27 18.29
N THR A 899 4.14 30.28 18.34
CA THR A 899 3.97 31.40 19.29
C THR A 899 3.38 32.64 18.62
N ILE A 900 2.46 33.33 19.31
CA ILE A 900 2.01 34.68 18.95
C ILE A 900 3.23 35.63 18.82
N THR A 901 4.25 35.40 19.66
CA THR A 901 5.58 36.04 19.58
C THR A 901 6.21 35.89 18.20
N LYS A 902 6.22 34.70 17.59
CA LYS A 902 6.75 34.48 16.23
C LYS A 902 5.96 35.22 15.14
N VAL A 903 4.64 35.40 15.31
CA VAL A 903 3.82 36.24 14.42
C VAL A 903 4.22 37.71 14.53
N ILE A 904 4.34 38.24 15.74
CA ILE A 904 4.74 39.63 15.99
C ILE A 904 6.16 39.90 15.47
N ILE A 905 7.11 38.98 15.73
CA ILE A 905 8.50 39.10 15.24
C ILE A 905 8.55 38.98 13.71
N ASN A 906 7.72 38.16 13.06
CA ASN A 906 7.62 38.13 11.59
C ASN A 906 7.17 39.47 11.01
N TYR A 907 6.06 40.05 11.48
CA TYR A 907 5.64 41.38 11.01
C TYR A 907 6.71 42.44 11.27
N ALA A 908 7.32 42.45 12.46
CA ALA A 908 8.39 43.38 12.81
C ALA A 908 9.65 43.20 11.91
N PHE A 909 10.07 41.96 11.67
CA PHE A 909 11.18 41.64 10.78
C PHE A 909 10.88 42.11 9.35
N THR A 910 9.74 41.73 8.78
CA THR A 910 9.36 42.11 7.41
C THR A 910 9.27 43.63 7.24
N ILE A 911 8.62 44.35 8.16
CA ILE A 911 8.51 45.83 8.09
C ILE A 911 9.90 46.49 8.19
N VAL A 912 10.72 46.08 9.16
CA VAL A 912 12.02 46.74 9.41
C VAL A 912 13.07 46.37 8.34
N ASN A 913 13.02 45.15 7.80
CA ASN A 913 13.91 44.68 6.73
C ASN A 913 13.52 45.27 5.37
N SER A 914 12.23 45.25 5.00
CA SER A 914 11.77 45.88 3.75
C SER A 914 11.95 47.40 3.71
N LEU A 915 12.15 48.06 4.86
CA LEU A 915 12.51 49.48 4.95
C LEU A 915 14.02 49.72 5.16
N GLN A 916 14.89 48.70 5.05
CA GLN A 916 16.33 48.85 5.30
C GLN A 916 16.99 49.91 4.41
N GLY A 917 16.59 50.02 3.13
CA GLY A 917 17.07 51.07 2.23
C GLY A 917 16.70 52.50 2.64
N LEU A 918 15.52 52.68 3.25
CA LEU A 918 15.09 53.98 3.81
C LEU A 918 15.94 54.35 5.04
N PHE A 919 16.26 53.39 5.91
CA PHE A 919 17.15 53.66 7.05
C PHE A 919 18.58 54.01 6.60
N ILE A 920 19.08 53.42 5.50
CA ILE A 920 20.38 53.79 4.90
C ILE A 920 20.36 55.24 4.40
N LEU A 921 19.31 55.65 3.66
CA LEU A 921 19.15 57.04 3.22
C LEU A 921 19.08 58.01 4.42
N LEU A 922 18.26 57.71 5.43
CA LEU A 922 18.11 58.56 6.61
C LEU A 922 19.40 58.69 7.43
N THR A 923 20.22 57.65 7.50
CA THR A 923 21.48 57.65 8.28
C THR A 923 22.64 58.27 7.53
N GLY A 924 22.88 57.88 6.28
CA GLY A 924 24.00 58.37 5.47
C GLY A 924 23.82 59.82 5.03
N CYS A 925 22.61 60.24 4.66
CA CYS A 925 22.33 61.60 4.21
C CYS A 925 21.90 62.53 5.37
N PHE A 926 20.75 62.26 5.98
CA PHE A 926 20.14 63.18 6.95
C PHE A 926 20.77 63.10 8.36
N GLY A 927 21.38 61.96 8.71
CA GLY A 927 22.13 61.78 9.95
C GLY A 927 23.49 62.48 9.97
N GLU A 928 24.13 62.66 8.81
CA GLU A 928 25.43 63.32 8.73
C GLU A 928 25.29 64.84 8.52
N LYS A 929 25.62 65.58 9.57
CA LYS A 929 25.64 67.06 9.58
C LYS A 929 26.40 67.69 8.40
N ARG A 930 27.41 67.01 7.83
CA ARG A 930 28.18 67.50 6.67
C ARG A 930 27.44 67.35 5.34
N VAL A 931 26.72 66.25 5.14
CA VAL A 931 25.88 66.04 3.95
C VAL A 931 24.69 66.99 4.01
N TRP A 932 24.00 67.05 5.16
CA TRP A 932 22.87 67.96 5.38
C TRP A 932 23.24 69.43 5.21
N PHE A 933 24.40 69.88 5.72
CA PHE A 933 24.87 71.26 5.53
C PHE A 933 25.14 71.59 4.06
N PHE A 934 25.72 70.65 3.29
CA PHE A 934 25.94 70.84 1.85
C PHE A 934 24.62 70.91 1.06
N LEU A 935 23.67 70.02 1.36
CA LEU A 935 22.33 70.02 0.75
C LEU A 935 21.46 71.22 1.17
N SER A 936 21.76 71.87 2.30
CA SER A 936 21.12 73.11 2.76
C SER A 936 21.85 74.38 2.28
N SER A 937 22.90 74.24 1.46
CA SER A 937 23.67 75.36 0.87
C SER A 937 23.40 75.54 -0.64
N TYR A 938 22.42 74.81 -1.19
CA TYR A 938 21.90 74.86 -2.56
C TYR A 938 20.38 75.01 -2.53
#